data_AF-A0A2G8L4S7-F1
#
_entry.id   AF-A0A2G8L4S7-F1
#
_cell.length_a   1.000
_cell.length_b   1.000
_cell.length_c   1.000
_cell.angle_alpha   90.00
_cell.angle_beta   90.00
_cell.angle_gamma   90.00
#
_symmetry.space_group_name_H-M   'P 1'
#
loop_
_entity.id
_entity.type
_entity.pdbx_description
1 polymer ?
#
loop_
_entity_poly.entity_id
_entity_poly.type
_entity_poly.pdbx_seq_one_letter_code
_entity_poly.pdbx_strand_id
1 'polypeptide(L)'
;MVMLRATIVVLSLAVCTNALYTFLAGDFEKNEAFPALQVREKRQAAGSGFYESKVGTETPEVPDPTISTYHILSTVTARFVSTTVLVTVENDADLSQEVRFGFIFNPDAFISGFLMTINDVSYVAKVKEKEAAQRAYTQARRRGQSAAQVRQKAQSSRFFVDVNLAASTTVVFNLTYQELLRRDKGLFKHRINAAPGQVVDDFRVEVVVIEPQGITVLESSWEPTDATLEPLVLFNPPAAVSASVLFNPSRAAQSSVSRTSGLNGVLEVRYDVQHALDGGDLQVVNGYFVHHISPEGLPPAPKKVIFVIDTSGSMYGNKIAQTKVAMDLILDQLRPIDSFNIMTFSHVSRAWKTSAIPATRNNKRLGKEFVSRLNPTGGTNIYGPLIDASRQFRDNEEAFPAIIFLTDGRPNAGVIGTYEIVAGVKRNLKDRVALFCIGFGNDVDDILLTRLSSENQGIYRKVFADSSAALQMQNFFEEVATPLLFNIAVQYLNGAVDADSLIGGNTISYFDGKEVLVAGKLADGYEGNELVALVEARGRRDISLQVSKELNQVLDPGMVADFAQRMWAFLTIKDYLAKEKLSSSQTEKAELKQKALDLSLKYSFVTPLTSLLVIKPEDIVPTTAAPLTTLPIPTPLQPNLPSAGGQLPQSNSRASASQQFRLSASRVGADPHFIIDVPYGNLTICFDLQADAGTLINLLSDPVLDIHVNAEVIPVEMSVPVSPVQSDSNPLPSLLGSLGISLGHYKVLISPKHVLIDNEIYMPWDTSKTIILDKYNITIQDGHHLSITIGDNIYLKVLMHTQWKDHPVFFDFTMESADGFSNAVHGLLGQFQHKEITMKDRHRGESLNGHIRGVIETEGHEEFVYKMNETVGITTECWWALPEKYIDGETKEYFVSDIFSELYNFFL
;
A
#
# COMPACT_ATOMS: atom_id res chain seq x y z
N MET A 1 1.82 36.32 -39.65
CA MET A 1 2.05 35.72 -40.98
C MET A 1 2.44 34.27 -40.73
N VAL A 2 1.58 33.30 -41.06
CA VAL A 2 1.52 32.63 -42.40
C VAL A 2 2.89 31.95 -42.67
N MET A 3 3.11 30.66 -42.36
CA MET A 3 2.39 29.40 -42.66
C MET A 3 2.63 28.90 -44.11
N LEU A 4 2.59 27.55 -44.27
CA LEU A 4 2.84 26.74 -45.47
C LEU A 4 4.29 26.58 -45.97
N ARG A 5 4.75 25.32 -45.99
CA ARG A 5 5.26 24.63 -47.20
C ARG A 5 5.01 23.13 -47.08
N ALA A 6 4.45 22.52 -48.13
CA ALA A 6 4.18 21.08 -48.21
C ALA A 6 4.05 20.61 -49.68
N THR A 7 4.15 19.28 -49.87
CA THR A 7 3.56 18.47 -50.97
C THR A 7 4.12 18.56 -52.40
N ILE A 8 4.91 17.53 -52.78
CA ILE A 8 4.99 16.83 -54.08
C ILE A 8 5.56 15.41 -53.76
N VAL A 9 5.36 14.29 -54.48
CA VAL A 9 4.75 13.93 -55.79
C VAL A 9 3.82 12.70 -55.59
N VAL A 10 2.99 12.30 -56.58
CA VAL A 10 2.00 11.20 -56.48
C VAL A 10 1.98 10.31 -57.76
N LEU A 11 1.66 9.00 -57.60
CA LEU A 11 1.25 7.97 -58.59
C LEU A 11 2.27 7.37 -59.59
N SER A 12 2.34 6.02 -59.70
CA SER A 12 2.01 5.22 -60.93
C SER A 12 2.34 3.71 -60.86
N LEU A 13 1.66 2.90 -61.71
CA LEU A 13 1.37 1.45 -61.63
C LEU A 13 2.50 0.41 -61.92
N ALA A 14 2.37 -0.73 -61.22
CA ALA A 14 2.40 -2.18 -61.61
C ALA A 14 2.94 -2.73 -62.97
N VAL A 15 3.54 -3.93 -62.92
CA VAL A 15 3.77 -4.92 -64.02
C VAL A 15 3.60 -6.37 -63.49
N CYS A 16 3.36 -7.38 -64.33
CA CYS A 16 2.87 -8.73 -63.95
C CYS A 16 3.72 -9.95 -64.39
N THR A 17 3.62 -11.05 -63.61
CA THR A 17 3.58 -12.51 -63.97
C THR A 17 4.61 -13.21 -64.89
N ASN A 18 5.22 -14.31 -64.39
CA ASN A 18 5.33 -15.66 -65.01
C ASN A 18 6.05 -16.65 -64.03
N ALA A 19 5.58 -17.89 -63.76
CA ALA A 19 5.63 -19.17 -64.53
C ALA A 19 6.99 -19.93 -64.41
N LEU A 20 7.14 -21.28 -64.35
CA LEU A 20 6.25 -22.47 -64.26
C LEU A 20 7.08 -23.75 -63.91
N TYR A 21 6.48 -24.82 -63.34
CA TYR A 21 6.96 -26.25 -63.27
C TYR A 21 8.22 -26.53 -62.38
N THR A 22 8.57 -27.77 -61.92
CA THR A 22 8.15 -29.16 -62.28
C THR A 22 8.23 -30.16 -61.09
N PHE A 23 7.36 -31.18 -61.09
CA PHE A 23 7.44 -32.64 -60.73
C PHE A 23 8.64 -33.21 -59.90
N LEU A 24 8.57 -34.32 -59.12
CA LEU A 24 7.71 -35.53 -59.11
C LEU A 24 7.88 -36.41 -57.81
N ALA A 25 6.90 -37.29 -57.52
CA ALA A 25 6.94 -38.53 -56.68
C ALA A 25 7.32 -38.43 -55.17
N GLY A 26 6.90 -39.33 -54.27
CA GLY A 26 5.94 -40.46 -54.32
C GLY A 26 5.54 -40.84 -52.87
N ASP A 27 4.28 -41.18 -52.57
CA ASP A 27 3.64 -42.51 -52.64
C ASP A 27 3.77 -43.38 -51.35
N PHE A 28 2.60 -43.81 -50.84
CA PHE A 28 2.31 -45.09 -50.12
C PHE A 28 2.81 -45.27 -48.66
N GLU A 29 2.11 -45.97 -47.74
CA GLU A 29 0.72 -46.49 -47.68
C GLU A 29 0.36 -46.97 -46.24
N LYS A 30 -0.95 -47.16 -45.93
CA LYS A 30 -1.52 -48.13 -44.93
C LYS A 30 -1.17 -47.98 -43.42
N ASN A 31 -1.92 -48.55 -42.46
CA ASN A 31 -3.38 -48.83 -42.31
C ASN A 31 -3.74 -48.98 -40.80
N GLU A 32 -5.04 -48.99 -40.49
CA GLU A 32 -5.82 -49.84 -39.53
C GLU A 32 -5.08 -50.55 -38.33
N ALA A 33 -5.65 -50.73 -37.12
CA ALA A 33 -7.07 -50.78 -36.73
C ALA A 33 -7.37 -50.48 -35.23
N PHE A 34 -8.66 -50.31 -34.95
CA PHE A 34 -9.40 -50.41 -33.66
C PHE A 34 -9.24 -51.81 -32.98
N PRO A 35 -9.51 -52.03 -31.65
CA PRO A 35 -10.84 -51.76 -31.04
C PRO A 35 -11.02 -51.55 -29.50
N ALA A 36 -12.08 -50.79 -29.16
CA ALA A 36 -13.12 -51.02 -28.11
C ALA A 36 -12.73 -51.27 -26.61
N LEU A 37 -13.60 -51.09 -25.59
CA LEU A 37 -15.05 -50.80 -25.50
C LEU A 37 -15.37 -49.64 -24.51
N GLN A 38 -16.51 -48.97 -24.78
CA GLN A 38 -17.59 -48.44 -23.90
C GLN A 38 -17.34 -48.23 -22.37
N VAL A 39 -17.93 -47.23 -21.69
CA VAL A 39 -19.36 -46.80 -21.67
C VAL A 39 -19.53 -45.27 -21.50
N ARG A 40 -20.76 -44.79 -21.69
CA ARG A 40 -21.39 -43.45 -21.40
C ARG A 40 -20.90 -42.76 -20.10
N GLU A 41 -21.09 -41.44 -19.87
CA GLU A 41 -22.25 -40.60 -20.29
C GLU A 41 -21.96 -39.07 -20.44
N LYS A 42 -23.04 -38.32 -20.70
CA LYS A 42 -23.21 -36.91 -21.12
C LYS A 42 -22.28 -35.85 -20.51
N ARG A 43 -21.93 -34.86 -21.37
CA ARG A 43 -21.53 -33.49 -20.97
C ARG A 43 -22.74 -32.54 -21.00
N GLN A 44 -22.87 -31.69 -19.98
CA GLN A 44 -23.16 -30.25 -20.09
C GLN A 44 -22.74 -29.57 -18.77
N ALA A 45 -22.59 -28.24 -18.75
CA ALA A 45 -21.80 -27.55 -17.72
C ALA A 45 -22.38 -26.19 -17.30
N ALA A 46 -22.10 -25.80 -16.04
CA ALA A 46 -22.10 -24.43 -15.51
C ALA A 46 -21.50 -24.44 -14.09
N GLY A 47 -21.31 -23.26 -13.48
CA GLY A 47 -21.47 -23.10 -12.03
C GLY A 47 -20.23 -22.79 -11.21
N SER A 48 -20.48 -22.11 -10.08
CA SER A 48 -19.52 -21.78 -9.02
C SER A 48 -20.24 -21.82 -7.67
N GLY A 49 -19.80 -22.68 -6.75
CA GLY A 49 -20.33 -22.70 -5.38
C GLY A 49 -20.12 -24.02 -4.62
N PHE A 50 -19.88 -23.89 -3.31
CA PHE A 50 -20.21 -24.81 -2.21
C PHE A 50 -19.69 -26.27 -2.09
N TYR A 51 -19.47 -26.63 -0.81
CA TYR A 51 -19.58 -27.92 -0.10
C TYR A 51 -19.28 -29.27 -0.81
N GLU A 52 -18.38 -30.06 -0.19
CA GLU A 52 -18.55 -31.53 -0.17
C GLU A 52 -19.52 -31.91 0.96
N SER A 53 -20.61 -32.62 0.63
CA SER A 53 -21.30 -33.47 1.60
C SER A 53 -21.70 -34.79 0.94
N LYS A 54 -21.41 -35.92 1.60
CA LYS A 54 -21.58 -37.25 1.03
C LYS A 54 -23.01 -37.74 1.19
N VAL A 55 -23.48 -38.49 0.19
CA VAL A 55 -24.86 -38.99 0.03
C VAL A 55 -25.50 -39.40 1.37
N GLY A 56 -26.42 -38.57 1.82
CA GLY A 56 -27.16 -38.69 3.08
C GLY A 56 -28.43 -37.86 2.99
N THR A 57 -29.31 -38.22 2.04
CA THR A 57 -30.37 -37.40 1.43
C THR A 57 -29.88 -36.27 0.54
N GLU A 58 -30.63 -35.96 -0.51
CA GLU A 58 -30.33 -34.89 -1.47
C GLU A 58 -30.69 -33.52 -0.87
N THR A 59 -29.79 -32.55 -1.01
CA THR A 59 -30.02 -31.13 -0.64
C THR A 59 -29.54 -30.24 -1.79
N PRO A 60 -30.27 -29.17 -2.14
CA PRO A 60 -29.93 -28.30 -3.26
C PRO A 60 -28.70 -27.43 -2.98
N GLU A 61 -27.98 -27.09 -4.05
CA GLU A 61 -26.86 -26.14 -4.04
C GLU A 61 -27.39 -24.72 -3.75
N VAL A 62 -26.75 -24.01 -2.82
CA VAL A 62 -27.27 -22.77 -2.21
C VAL A 62 -26.66 -21.55 -2.92
N PRO A 63 -27.46 -20.62 -3.48
CA PRO A 63 -26.93 -19.40 -4.10
C PRO A 63 -26.21 -18.49 -3.09
N ASP A 64 -25.03 -17.96 -3.44
CA ASP A 64 -24.33 -16.94 -2.62
C ASP A 64 -25.18 -15.66 -2.45
N PRO A 65 -25.15 -14.97 -1.28
CA PRO A 65 -25.87 -13.72 -1.06
C PRO A 65 -25.45 -12.58 -2.02
N THR A 66 -26.45 -11.89 -2.57
CA THR A 66 -26.28 -10.87 -3.61
C THR A 66 -26.20 -9.45 -3.01
N ILE A 67 -25.44 -8.54 -3.63
CA ILE A 67 -25.37 -7.12 -3.26
C ILE A 67 -26.09 -6.29 -4.31
N SER A 68 -27.30 -5.83 -3.98
CA SER A 68 -28.14 -5.01 -4.86
C SER A 68 -27.76 -3.53 -4.83
N THR A 69 -27.28 -3.02 -3.70
CA THR A 69 -26.88 -1.62 -3.51
C THR A 69 -25.51 -1.51 -2.85
N TYR A 70 -24.63 -0.65 -3.37
CA TYR A 70 -23.36 -0.29 -2.75
C TYR A 70 -23.11 1.21 -2.94
N HIS A 71 -23.54 2.01 -1.95
CA HIS A 71 -23.43 3.46 -1.95
C HIS A 71 -22.41 3.94 -0.93
N ILE A 72 -21.56 4.87 -1.32
CA ILE A 72 -20.71 5.65 -0.41
C ILE A 72 -20.97 7.13 -0.67
N LEU A 73 -21.49 7.83 0.33
CA LEU A 73 -21.59 9.29 0.32
C LEU A 73 -20.59 9.86 1.32
N SER A 74 -19.71 10.74 0.85
CA SER A 74 -18.72 11.43 1.67
C SER A 74 -18.87 12.93 1.52
N THR A 75 -19.09 13.62 2.64
CA THR A 75 -19.17 15.09 2.67
C THR A 75 -17.95 15.64 3.38
N VAL A 76 -17.17 16.46 2.68
CA VAL A 76 -16.10 17.29 3.24
C VAL A 76 -16.69 18.66 3.54
N THR A 77 -16.54 19.16 4.75
CA THR A 77 -16.95 20.52 5.16
C THR A 77 -15.82 21.13 5.96
N ALA A 78 -15.16 22.14 5.41
CA ALA A 78 -13.99 22.80 5.99
C ALA A 78 -12.95 21.77 6.47
N ARG A 79 -12.42 20.97 5.53
CA ARG A 79 -11.48 19.84 5.72
C ARG A 79 -11.97 18.67 6.58
N PHE A 80 -13.05 18.81 7.35
CA PHE A 80 -13.61 17.72 8.16
C PHE A 80 -14.53 16.84 7.30
N VAL A 81 -14.32 15.53 7.32
CA VAL A 81 -14.99 14.56 6.46
C VAL A 81 -15.99 13.74 7.27
N SER A 82 -17.18 13.55 6.72
CA SER A 82 -18.13 12.55 7.19
C SER A 82 -18.53 11.63 6.05
N THR A 83 -18.18 10.35 6.16
CA THR A 83 -18.45 9.33 5.14
C THR A 83 -19.43 8.29 5.66
N THR A 84 -20.49 8.05 4.90
CA THR A 84 -21.49 7.00 5.13
C THR A 84 -21.41 5.98 4.00
N VAL A 85 -21.24 4.71 4.37
CA VAL A 85 -21.23 3.54 3.49
C VAL A 85 -22.53 2.77 3.72
N LEU A 86 -23.36 2.64 2.69
CA LEU A 86 -24.61 1.89 2.68
C LEU A 86 -24.48 0.69 1.74
N VAL A 87 -24.73 -0.51 2.25
CA VAL A 87 -24.69 -1.75 1.46
C VAL A 87 -25.94 -2.58 1.74
N THR A 88 -26.69 -2.92 0.69
CA THR A 88 -27.84 -3.83 0.75
C THR A 88 -27.37 -5.22 0.32
N VAL A 89 -27.67 -6.23 1.14
CA VAL A 89 -27.38 -7.65 0.84
C VAL A 89 -28.66 -8.46 0.92
N GLU A 90 -28.91 -9.30 -0.08
CA GLU A 90 -30.10 -10.13 -0.22
C GLU A 90 -29.70 -11.61 -0.18
N ASN A 91 -30.40 -12.39 0.66
CA ASN A 91 -30.26 -13.84 0.68
C ASN A 91 -31.40 -14.47 -0.11
N ASP A 92 -31.20 -14.66 -1.41
CA ASP A 92 -32.17 -15.23 -2.35
C ASP A 92 -32.44 -16.73 -2.13
N ALA A 93 -31.69 -17.40 -1.25
CA ALA A 93 -31.80 -18.83 -1.02
C ALA A 93 -32.95 -19.22 -0.05
N ASP A 94 -33.45 -20.45 -0.20
CA ASP A 94 -34.42 -21.10 0.71
C ASP A 94 -33.83 -21.49 2.08
N LEU A 95 -32.58 -21.13 2.37
CA LEU A 95 -31.83 -21.47 3.60
C LEU A 95 -31.15 -20.23 4.20
N SER A 96 -30.89 -20.24 5.51
CA SER A 96 -30.18 -19.14 6.19
C SER A 96 -28.67 -19.17 5.92
N GLN A 97 -28.06 -18.01 5.70
CA GLN A 97 -26.64 -17.87 5.35
C GLN A 97 -25.92 -16.82 6.20
N GLU A 98 -24.63 -17.04 6.49
CA GLU A 98 -23.80 -16.07 7.20
C GLU A 98 -23.25 -15.00 6.23
N VAL A 99 -23.79 -13.78 6.34
CA VAL A 99 -23.37 -12.60 5.58
C VAL A 99 -22.32 -11.82 6.38
N ARG A 100 -21.18 -11.53 5.75
CA ARG A 100 -20.13 -10.64 6.29
C ARG A 100 -20.14 -9.30 5.57
N PHE A 101 -20.50 -8.24 6.28
CA PHE A 101 -20.20 -6.88 5.83
C PHE A 101 -18.79 -6.48 6.31
N GLY A 102 -17.99 -5.89 5.42
CA GLY A 102 -16.64 -5.43 5.72
C GLY A 102 -16.30 -4.14 4.98
N PHE A 103 -15.49 -3.29 5.61
CA PHE A 103 -15.05 -2.02 5.00
C PHE A 103 -13.64 -1.64 5.45
N ILE A 104 -12.91 -0.88 4.63
CA ILE A 104 -11.56 -0.38 4.94
C ILE A 104 -11.57 1.15 4.85
N PHE A 105 -11.14 1.81 5.91
CA PHE A 105 -11.15 3.26 6.07
C PHE A 105 -9.78 3.77 6.58
N ASN A 106 -9.53 5.08 6.51
CA ASN A 106 -8.26 5.67 6.97
C ASN A 106 -7.98 5.31 8.46
N PRO A 107 -6.80 4.77 8.84
CA PRO A 107 -6.49 4.45 10.23
C PRO A 107 -6.48 5.67 11.17
N ASP A 108 -6.42 6.90 10.64
CA ASP A 108 -6.57 8.14 11.43
C ASP A 108 -8.05 8.54 11.66
N ALA A 109 -9.03 7.85 11.05
CA ALA A 109 -10.47 8.13 11.23
C ALA A 109 -11.06 7.49 12.51
N PHE A 110 -12.22 7.99 12.94
CA PHE A 110 -13.07 7.36 13.95
C PHE A 110 -14.42 6.98 13.34
N ILE A 111 -14.87 5.74 13.58
CA ILE A 111 -16.25 5.33 13.31
C ILE A 111 -17.15 6.13 14.26
N SER A 112 -18.24 6.71 13.74
CA SER A 112 -19.18 7.56 14.50
C SER A 112 -20.59 6.98 14.60
N GLY A 113 -20.93 5.99 13.75
CA GLY A 113 -22.20 5.29 13.81
C GLY A 113 -22.18 3.97 13.02
N PHE A 114 -23.07 3.06 13.37
CA PHE A 114 -23.44 1.91 12.56
C PHE A 114 -24.92 1.57 12.81
N LEU A 115 -25.63 1.26 11.74
CA LEU A 115 -27.00 0.77 11.73
C LEU A 115 -27.05 -0.45 10.82
N MET A 116 -27.79 -1.46 11.24
CA MET A 116 -28.11 -2.64 10.44
C MET A 116 -29.63 -2.79 10.46
N THR A 117 -30.28 -2.86 9.30
CA THR A 117 -31.73 -3.08 9.19
C THR A 117 -31.98 -4.43 8.55
N ILE A 118 -32.76 -5.31 9.20
CA ILE A 118 -33.16 -6.62 8.65
C ILE A 118 -34.69 -6.66 8.67
N ASN A 119 -35.31 -6.90 7.52
CA ASN A 119 -36.78 -6.90 7.36
C ASN A 119 -37.46 -5.71 8.08
N ASP A 120 -37.06 -4.48 7.72
CA ASP A 120 -37.46 -3.20 8.32
C ASP A 120 -37.11 -2.97 9.81
N VAL A 121 -36.62 -3.99 10.53
CA VAL A 121 -36.20 -3.85 11.94
C VAL A 121 -34.79 -3.25 12.03
N SER A 122 -34.70 -2.01 12.50
CA SER A 122 -33.46 -1.23 12.62
C SER A 122 -32.70 -1.49 13.93
N TYR A 123 -31.51 -2.09 13.84
CA TYR A 123 -30.58 -2.36 14.94
C TYR A 123 -29.48 -1.28 15.01
N VAL A 124 -29.76 -0.17 15.69
CA VAL A 124 -28.79 0.92 15.91
C VAL A 124 -27.69 0.47 16.87
N ALA A 125 -26.44 0.49 16.41
CA ALA A 125 -25.28 0.18 17.23
C ALA A 125 -25.02 1.28 18.26
N LYS A 126 -24.59 0.89 19.47
CA LYS A 126 -24.28 1.85 20.54
C LYS A 126 -22.80 1.80 20.90
N VAL A 127 -22.14 2.95 20.83
CA VAL A 127 -20.80 3.14 21.38
C VAL A 127 -20.88 3.03 22.90
N LYS A 128 -19.98 2.24 23.48
CA LYS A 128 -19.83 2.07 24.92
C LYS A 128 -18.34 2.06 25.29
N GLU A 129 -18.07 2.27 26.57
CA GLU A 129 -16.77 1.99 27.19
C GLU A 129 -16.35 0.54 26.88
N LYS A 130 -15.08 0.33 26.52
CA LYS A 130 -14.60 -0.91 25.87
C LYS A 130 -14.86 -2.18 26.67
N GLU A 131 -14.70 -2.14 27.99
CA GLU A 131 -15.01 -3.28 28.85
C GLU A 131 -16.52 -3.44 29.07
N ALA A 132 -17.28 -2.35 29.19
CA ALA A 132 -18.74 -2.41 29.25
C ALA A 132 -19.35 -3.03 27.97
N ALA A 133 -18.81 -2.70 26.80
CA ALA A 133 -19.14 -3.36 25.54
C ALA A 133 -18.80 -4.86 25.58
N GLN A 134 -17.62 -5.22 26.11
CA GLN A 134 -17.18 -6.61 26.25
C GLN A 134 -18.09 -7.42 27.17
N ARG A 135 -18.41 -6.88 28.36
CA ARG A 135 -19.32 -7.49 29.34
C ARG A 135 -20.70 -7.74 28.72
N ALA A 136 -21.24 -6.76 27.99
CA ALA A 136 -22.54 -6.88 27.33
C ALA A 136 -22.54 -7.88 26.16
N TYR A 137 -21.50 -7.89 25.31
CA TYR A 137 -21.35 -8.86 24.22
C TYR A 137 -21.27 -10.31 24.74
N THR A 138 -20.44 -10.56 25.76
CA THR A 138 -20.33 -11.87 26.40
C THR A 138 -21.63 -12.27 27.11
N GLN A 139 -22.39 -11.32 27.66
CA GLN A 139 -23.72 -11.59 28.23
C GLN A 139 -24.77 -11.93 27.16
N ALA A 140 -24.77 -11.25 26.01
CA ALA A 140 -25.67 -11.54 24.89
C ALA A 140 -25.41 -12.95 24.32
N ARG A 141 -24.15 -13.29 24.01
CA ARG A 141 -23.80 -14.65 23.55
C ARG A 141 -24.12 -15.76 24.54
N ARG A 142 -24.10 -15.49 25.85
CA ARG A 142 -24.55 -16.43 26.90
C ARG A 142 -26.08 -16.60 26.97
N ARG A 143 -26.84 -15.80 26.22
CA ARG A 143 -28.32 -15.79 26.16
C ARG A 143 -28.85 -16.19 24.77
N GLY A 144 -28.05 -16.85 23.92
CA GLY A 144 -28.42 -17.20 22.54
C GLY A 144 -28.35 -16.04 21.54
N GLN A 145 -28.69 -14.83 21.99
CA GLN A 145 -28.75 -13.58 21.22
C GLN A 145 -27.55 -13.35 20.29
N SER A 146 -27.84 -13.14 19.00
CA SER A 146 -26.87 -12.68 18.01
C SER A 146 -26.37 -11.28 18.37
N ALA A 147 -25.06 -11.10 18.46
CA ALA A 147 -24.44 -9.83 18.82
C ALA A 147 -23.14 -9.62 18.04
N ALA A 148 -22.91 -8.39 17.60
CA ALA A 148 -21.68 -7.97 16.93
C ALA A 148 -20.97 -6.91 17.78
N GLN A 149 -19.66 -7.09 17.99
CA GLN A 149 -18.83 -6.19 18.78
C GLN A 149 -17.62 -5.74 17.96
N VAL A 150 -17.66 -4.52 17.46
CA VAL A 150 -16.57 -3.93 16.69
C VAL A 150 -15.54 -3.36 17.66
N ARG A 151 -14.31 -3.87 17.60
CA ARG A 151 -13.17 -3.39 18.37
C ARG A 151 -12.15 -2.79 17.43
N GLN A 152 -11.91 -1.48 17.52
CA GLN A 152 -10.70 -0.90 16.95
C GLN A 152 -9.51 -1.46 17.78
N LYS A 153 -8.66 -2.28 17.14
CA LYS A 153 -7.28 -2.44 17.61
C LYS A 153 -6.57 -1.11 17.32
N ALA A 154 -5.55 -0.75 18.09
CA ALA A 154 -4.71 0.38 17.68
C ALA A 154 -4.19 0.12 16.25
N GLN A 155 -4.30 1.12 15.36
CA GLN A 155 -3.90 1.05 13.95
C GLN A 155 -4.72 0.13 13.03
N SER A 156 -5.85 -0.49 13.46
CA SER A 156 -6.68 -1.28 12.54
C SER A 156 -7.64 -0.42 11.72
N SER A 157 -7.39 -0.33 10.41
CA SER A 157 -8.17 0.35 9.38
C SER A 157 -9.42 -0.41 8.88
N ARG A 158 -9.77 -1.56 9.48
CA ARG A 158 -10.77 -2.50 8.94
C ARG A 158 -11.97 -2.65 9.88
N PHE A 159 -13.17 -2.56 9.31
CA PHE A 159 -14.46 -2.85 9.93
C PHE A 159 -14.97 -4.21 9.45
N PHE A 160 -15.57 -5.02 10.32
CA PHE A 160 -16.27 -6.25 9.97
C PHE A 160 -17.46 -6.49 10.91
N VAL A 161 -18.58 -6.99 10.36
CA VAL A 161 -19.75 -7.48 11.08
C VAL A 161 -20.29 -8.73 10.37
N ASP A 162 -20.48 -9.81 11.14
CA ASP A 162 -21.03 -11.09 10.68
C ASP A 162 -22.50 -11.22 11.14
N VAL A 163 -23.38 -11.72 10.28
CA VAL A 163 -24.83 -11.83 10.50
C VAL A 163 -25.37 -13.11 9.86
N ASN A 164 -26.03 -13.98 10.62
CA ASN A 164 -26.84 -15.05 10.01
C ASN A 164 -28.17 -14.45 9.51
N LEU A 165 -28.32 -14.39 8.19
CA LEU A 165 -29.48 -13.86 7.47
C LEU A 165 -30.42 -15.02 7.13
N ALA A 166 -31.73 -14.84 7.31
CA ALA A 166 -32.71 -15.91 7.07
C ALA A 166 -32.97 -16.12 5.57
N ALA A 167 -33.58 -17.24 5.21
CA ALA A 167 -34.02 -17.53 3.84
C ALA A 167 -34.92 -16.42 3.30
N SER A 168 -34.69 -15.97 2.06
CA SER A 168 -35.45 -14.89 1.40
C SER A 168 -35.54 -13.59 2.22
N THR A 169 -34.44 -13.16 2.85
CA THR A 169 -34.40 -11.90 3.63
C THR A 169 -33.28 -10.96 3.23
N THR A 170 -33.51 -9.66 3.47
CA THR A 170 -32.62 -8.55 3.09
C THR A 170 -32.03 -7.91 4.34
N VAL A 171 -30.76 -7.51 4.27
CA VAL A 171 -30.08 -6.68 5.26
C VAL A 171 -29.50 -5.43 4.63
N VAL A 172 -29.76 -4.26 5.23
CA VAL A 172 -29.10 -3.00 4.88
C VAL A 172 -28.10 -2.66 5.97
N PHE A 173 -26.83 -2.62 5.62
CA PHE A 173 -25.74 -2.12 6.46
C PHE A 173 -25.52 -0.64 6.18
N ASN A 174 -25.38 0.17 7.23
CA ASN A 174 -25.06 1.59 7.15
C ASN A 174 -23.95 1.90 8.17
N LEU A 175 -22.75 2.21 7.69
CA LEU A 175 -21.57 2.54 8.49
C LEU A 175 -21.20 4.01 8.27
N THR A 176 -21.06 4.80 9.35
CA THR A 176 -20.60 6.19 9.26
C THR A 176 -19.28 6.37 10.01
N TYR A 177 -18.29 6.96 9.35
CA TYR A 177 -16.98 7.31 9.92
C TYR A 177 -16.57 8.74 9.56
N GLN A 178 -15.68 9.32 10.37
CA GLN A 178 -15.24 10.71 10.23
C GLN A 178 -13.73 10.85 10.39
N GLU A 179 -13.16 11.77 9.63
CA GLU A 179 -11.73 12.08 9.59
C GLU A 179 -11.49 13.57 9.32
N LEU A 180 -10.24 14.00 9.45
CA LEU A 180 -9.80 15.37 9.16
C LEU A 180 -8.68 15.30 8.14
N LEU A 181 -8.89 15.94 6.99
CA LEU A 181 -7.86 16.04 5.96
C LEU A 181 -6.72 16.95 6.43
N ARG A 182 -5.52 16.73 5.91
CA ARG A 182 -4.34 17.57 6.15
C ARG A 182 -3.78 18.03 4.81
N ARG A 183 -3.42 19.31 4.70
CA ARG A 183 -2.71 19.84 3.53
C ARG A 183 -1.27 19.29 3.53
N ASP A 184 -0.89 18.62 2.46
CA ASP A 184 0.50 18.20 2.21
C ASP A 184 0.90 18.57 0.78
N LYS A 185 2.07 19.21 0.65
CA LYS A 185 2.61 19.68 -0.64
C LYS A 185 1.62 20.53 -1.45
N GLY A 186 0.78 21.29 -0.76
CA GLY A 186 -0.20 22.21 -1.36
C GLY A 186 -1.53 21.57 -1.77
N LEU A 187 -1.83 20.34 -1.32
CA LEU A 187 -3.09 19.66 -1.63
C LEU A 187 -3.67 18.97 -0.39
N PHE A 188 -4.99 18.95 -0.28
CA PHE A 188 -5.72 17.98 0.54
C PHE A 188 -5.96 16.71 -0.28
N LYS A 189 -5.90 15.55 0.37
CA LYS A 189 -6.15 14.24 -0.25
C LYS A 189 -7.18 13.46 0.53
N HIS A 190 -8.30 13.13 -0.10
CA HIS A 190 -9.29 12.20 0.41
C HIS A 190 -9.25 10.89 -0.38
N ARG A 191 -9.33 9.74 0.30
CA ARG A 191 -9.18 8.41 -0.32
C ARG A 191 -10.23 7.44 0.20
N ILE A 192 -11.13 7.01 -0.68
CA ILE A 192 -12.24 6.10 -0.36
C ILE A 192 -12.01 4.75 -1.02
N ASN A 193 -11.81 3.70 -0.22
CA ASN A 193 -11.78 2.34 -0.75
C ASN A 193 -13.21 1.90 -1.11
N ALA A 194 -13.42 1.38 -2.32
CA ALA A 194 -14.69 0.78 -2.74
C ALA A 194 -14.41 -0.60 -3.35
N ALA A 195 -14.89 -1.63 -2.65
CA ALA A 195 -14.64 -3.03 -2.97
C ALA A 195 -15.86 -3.88 -2.57
N PRO A 196 -16.95 -3.85 -3.35
CA PRO A 196 -18.13 -4.70 -3.10
C PRO A 196 -17.84 -6.20 -3.12
N GLY A 197 -16.83 -6.66 -3.84
CA GLY A 197 -16.48 -8.08 -3.95
C GLY A 197 -17.42 -8.90 -4.84
N GLN A 198 -18.42 -8.25 -5.44
CA GLN A 198 -19.24 -8.73 -6.56
C GLN A 198 -19.64 -7.55 -7.46
N VAL A 199 -20.19 -7.83 -8.64
CA VAL A 199 -20.82 -6.82 -9.50
C VAL A 199 -22.15 -6.37 -8.87
N VAL A 200 -22.37 -5.06 -8.78
CA VAL A 200 -23.53 -4.46 -8.07
C VAL A 200 -24.42 -3.69 -9.04
N ASP A 201 -25.73 -3.78 -8.85
CA ASP A 201 -26.74 -3.16 -9.73
C ASP A 201 -26.83 -1.65 -9.53
N ASP A 202 -26.91 -1.19 -8.28
CA ASP A 202 -26.88 0.22 -7.90
C ASP A 202 -25.59 0.55 -7.11
N PHE A 203 -24.52 0.87 -7.84
CA PHE A 203 -23.23 1.27 -7.30
C PHE A 203 -23.01 2.79 -7.43
N ARG A 204 -22.63 3.46 -6.33
CA ARG A 204 -22.35 4.90 -6.30
C ARG A 204 -21.27 5.23 -5.28
N VAL A 205 -20.23 5.95 -5.68
CA VAL A 205 -19.37 6.70 -4.76
C VAL A 205 -19.51 8.18 -5.08
N GLU A 206 -19.83 8.99 -4.08
CA GLU A 206 -20.02 10.43 -4.23
C GLU A 206 -19.24 11.18 -3.15
N VAL A 207 -18.43 12.15 -3.56
CA VAL A 207 -17.67 13.02 -2.67
C VAL A 207 -18.12 14.46 -2.90
N VAL A 208 -18.83 15.04 -1.92
CA VAL A 208 -19.23 16.44 -1.94
C VAL A 208 -18.23 17.24 -1.13
N VAL A 209 -17.55 18.20 -1.76
CA VAL A 209 -16.64 19.14 -1.10
C VAL A 209 -17.36 20.47 -0.88
N ILE A 210 -17.25 21.02 0.33
CA ILE A 210 -17.89 22.27 0.76
C ILE A 210 -16.86 23.08 1.56
N GLU A 211 -16.27 24.09 0.93
CA GLU A 211 -15.19 24.91 1.48
C GLU A 211 -15.58 26.39 1.36
N PRO A 212 -15.92 27.09 2.47
CA PRO A 212 -16.38 28.49 2.44
C PRO A 212 -15.39 29.47 1.81
N GLN A 213 -14.10 29.12 1.80
CA GLN A 213 -13.05 29.89 1.12
C GLN A 213 -13.18 29.88 -0.41
N GLY A 214 -13.86 28.90 -0.99
CA GLY A 214 -13.80 28.60 -2.43
C GLY A 214 -12.72 27.56 -2.75
N ILE A 215 -13.00 26.69 -3.72
CA ILE A 215 -12.13 25.61 -4.19
C ILE A 215 -11.30 26.12 -5.38
N THR A 216 -9.98 26.01 -5.31
CA THR A 216 -9.04 26.51 -6.34
C THR A 216 -8.61 25.43 -7.33
N VAL A 217 -8.45 24.21 -6.85
CA VAL A 217 -8.11 23.01 -7.63
C VAL A 217 -9.00 21.87 -7.15
N LEU A 218 -9.50 21.05 -8.07
CA LEU A 218 -10.09 19.75 -7.74
C LEU A 218 -9.79 18.74 -8.85
N GLU A 219 -9.24 17.60 -8.46
CA GLU A 219 -8.87 16.46 -9.30
C GLU A 219 -9.46 15.18 -8.69
N SER A 220 -9.77 14.18 -9.50
CA SER A 220 -10.25 12.87 -9.04
C SER A 220 -9.70 11.74 -9.89
N SER A 221 -9.33 10.63 -9.27
CA SER A 221 -8.79 9.44 -9.95
C SER A 221 -9.26 8.15 -9.28
N TRP A 222 -9.44 7.10 -10.07
CA TRP A 222 -9.69 5.74 -9.61
C TRP A 222 -8.40 4.90 -9.69
N GLU A 223 -8.05 4.20 -8.61
CA GLU A 223 -6.87 3.32 -8.53
C GLU A 223 -7.32 1.86 -8.29
N PRO A 224 -6.91 0.87 -9.09
CA PRO A 224 -6.05 0.97 -10.27
C PRO A 224 -6.76 1.68 -11.45
N THR A 225 -5.99 2.38 -12.26
CA THR A 225 -6.51 3.19 -13.37
C THR A 225 -7.09 2.31 -14.48
N ASP A 226 -8.38 2.47 -14.75
CA ASP A 226 -9.07 1.89 -15.92
C ASP A 226 -9.72 3.05 -16.70
N ALA A 227 -9.39 3.16 -17.99
CA ALA A 227 -9.87 4.24 -18.87
C ALA A 227 -11.38 4.18 -19.18
N THR A 228 -12.09 3.15 -18.73
CA THR A 228 -13.55 3.04 -18.77
C THR A 228 -14.23 3.52 -17.47
N LEU A 229 -13.45 3.84 -16.43
CA LEU A 229 -13.90 4.16 -15.07
C LEU A 229 -13.45 5.54 -14.60
N GLU A 230 -13.68 6.56 -15.42
CA GLU A 230 -13.43 7.96 -15.06
C GLU A 230 -14.50 8.51 -14.08
N PRO A 231 -14.13 9.06 -12.91
CA PRO A 231 -15.05 9.77 -12.02
C PRO A 231 -15.52 11.10 -12.64
N LEU A 232 -16.82 11.39 -12.58
CA LEU A 232 -17.38 12.62 -13.12
C LEU A 232 -17.30 13.77 -12.10
N VAL A 233 -16.58 14.83 -12.44
CA VAL A 233 -16.54 16.06 -11.63
C VAL A 233 -17.69 17.00 -12.01
N LEU A 234 -18.42 17.49 -11.00
CA LEU A 234 -19.54 18.42 -11.10
C LEU A 234 -19.26 19.66 -10.23
N PHE A 235 -19.57 20.85 -10.74
CA PHE A 235 -19.31 22.13 -10.06
C PHE A 235 -20.61 22.93 -9.88
N ASN A 236 -20.84 23.48 -8.68
CA ASN A 236 -21.98 24.35 -8.40
C ASN A 236 -21.54 25.84 -8.41
N PRO A 237 -22.02 26.66 -9.36
CA PRO A 237 -21.69 28.10 -9.46
C PRO A 237 -22.46 28.92 -8.39
N PRO A 238 -22.03 30.16 -8.04
CA PRO A 238 -21.30 31.11 -8.89
C PRO A 238 -19.77 30.97 -8.93
N ALA A 239 -19.15 30.61 -7.81
CA ALA A 239 -17.69 30.68 -7.60
C ALA A 239 -17.12 29.49 -6.81
N ALA A 240 -17.70 28.29 -7.00
CA ALA A 240 -17.14 27.01 -6.55
C ALA A 240 -16.74 26.91 -5.06
N VAL A 241 -17.58 27.41 -4.14
CA VAL A 241 -17.52 27.00 -2.71
C VAL A 241 -17.96 25.55 -2.49
N SER A 242 -18.59 24.92 -3.49
CA SER A 242 -18.90 23.49 -3.48
C SER A 242 -18.79 22.86 -4.86
N ALA A 243 -18.29 21.62 -4.86
CA ALA A 243 -18.18 20.72 -6.01
C ALA A 243 -18.47 19.28 -5.56
N SER A 244 -18.83 18.40 -6.49
CA SER A 244 -18.98 16.98 -6.21
C SER A 244 -18.30 16.09 -7.25
N VAL A 245 -17.67 15.02 -6.78
CA VAL A 245 -17.15 13.93 -7.62
C VAL A 245 -18.14 12.78 -7.54
N LEU A 246 -18.68 12.37 -8.67
CA LEU A 246 -19.64 11.26 -8.79
C LEU A 246 -19.04 10.12 -9.61
N PHE A 247 -18.83 8.98 -8.96
CA PHE A 247 -18.39 7.74 -9.58
C PHE A 247 -19.53 6.72 -9.52
N ASN A 248 -20.28 6.60 -10.63
CA ASN A 248 -21.40 5.68 -10.79
C ASN A 248 -21.24 4.87 -12.10
N PRO A 249 -20.31 3.90 -12.13
CA PRO A 249 -20.14 2.97 -13.25
C PRO A 249 -21.26 1.93 -13.33
N SER A 250 -21.89 1.85 -14.50
CA SER A 250 -22.92 0.84 -14.80
C SER A 250 -22.45 -0.60 -14.58
N ARG A 251 -23.39 -1.53 -14.35
CA ARG A 251 -23.13 -2.98 -14.24
C ARG A 251 -22.22 -3.52 -15.36
N ALA A 252 -22.35 -2.99 -16.58
CA ALA A 252 -21.53 -3.39 -17.72
C ALA A 252 -20.06 -2.95 -17.58
N ALA A 253 -19.80 -1.73 -17.08
CA ALA A 253 -18.45 -1.21 -16.83
C ALA A 253 -17.78 -1.88 -15.62
N GLN A 254 -18.57 -2.24 -14.59
CA GLN A 254 -18.08 -3.09 -13.49
C GLN A 254 -17.70 -4.49 -14.02
N SER A 255 -18.51 -5.04 -14.93
CA SER A 255 -18.29 -6.37 -15.53
C SER A 255 -17.15 -6.42 -16.56
N SER A 256 -16.68 -5.29 -17.07
CA SER A 256 -15.46 -5.23 -17.88
C SER A 256 -14.18 -5.30 -17.04
N VAL A 257 -14.19 -4.77 -15.81
CA VAL A 257 -13.11 -4.99 -14.83
C VAL A 257 -13.14 -6.42 -14.31
N SER A 258 -14.28 -6.87 -13.77
CA SER A 258 -14.42 -8.23 -13.25
C SER A 258 -15.86 -8.68 -13.24
N ARG A 259 -16.13 -9.79 -13.94
CA ARG A 259 -17.45 -10.41 -14.04
C ARG A 259 -17.91 -11.10 -12.76
N THR A 260 -17.00 -11.35 -11.81
CA THR A 260 -17.27 -12.11 -10.58
C THR A 260 -17.07 -11.27 -9.32
N SER A 261 -15.97 -10.51 -9.23
CA SER A 261 -15.66 -9.68 -8.05
C SER A 261 -16.14 -8.23 -8.15
N GLY A 262 -16.62 -7.80 -9.32
CA GLY A 262 -16.92 -6.40 -9.59
C GLY A 262 -15.72 -5.49 -9.32
N LEU A 263 -16.01 -4.29 -8.81
CA LEU A 263 -14.98 -3.29 -8.53
C LEU A 263 -14.16 -3.62 -7.26
N ASN A 264 -12.88 -3.27 -7.30
CA ASN A 264 -11.98 -3.28 -6.15
C ASN A 264 -10.91 -2.20 -6.36
N GLY A 265 -11.06 -1.05 -5.71
CA GLY A 265 -10.16 0.08 -5.90
C GLY A 265 -10.37 1.22 -4.91
N VAL A 266 -9.72 2.35 -5.20
CA VAL A 266 -9.73 3.56 -4.38
C VAL A 266 -10.10 4.75 -5.25
N LEU A 267 -11.13 5.50 -4.85
CA LEU A 267 -11.35 6.85 -5.36
C LEU A 267 -10.48 7.82 -4.55
N GLU A 268 -9.45 8.40 -5.17
CA GLU A 268 -8.72 9.54 -4.62
C GLU A 268 -9.32 10.83 -5.16
N VAL A 269 -9.69 11.75 -4.26
CA VAL A 269 -10.08 13.13 -4.59
C VAL A 269 -9.05 14.07 -3.98
N ARG A 270 -8.45 14.89 -4.83
CA ARG A 270 -7.43 15.88 -4.46
C ARG A 270 -8.02 17.25 -4.68
N TYR A 271 -7.89 18.15 -3.72
CA TYR A 271 -8.35 19.52 -3.88
C TYR A 271 -7.50 20.50 -3.09
N ASP A 272 -7.69 21.79 -3.37
CA ASP A 272 -7.15 22.88 -2.57
C ASP A 272 -8.13 24.06 -2.54
N VAL A 273 -7.88 25.04 -1.67
CA VAL A 273 -8.79 26.16 -1.40
C VAL A 273 -8.18 27.51 -1.76
N GLN A 274 -8.98 28.58 -1.72
CA GLN A 274 -8.45 29.94 -1.83
C GLN A 274 -7.86 30.39 -0.49
N HIS A 275 -6.53 30.40 -0.39
CA HIS A 275 -5.84 30.83 0.82
C HIS A 275 -5.98 32.34 1.08
N ALA A 276 -6.33 32.68 2.32
CA ALA A 276 -6.50 34.07 2.75
C ALA A 276 -5.14 34.77 2.93
N LEU A 277 -5.12 36.09 2.74
CA LEU A 277 -3.91 36.92 2.82
C LEU A 277 -3.79 37.70 4.15
N ASP A 278 -4.65 37.36 5.11
CA ASP A 278 -4.77 37.99 6.43
C ASP A 278 -4.49 36.97 7.55
N GLY A 279 -5.24 37.00 8.66
CA GLY A 279 -5.08 36.03 9.76
C GLY A 279 -5.35 34.58 9.37
N GLY A 280 -6.16 34.32 8.33
CA GLY A 280 -6.57 32.97 7.92
C GLY A 280 -8.08 32.80 7.83
N ASP A 281 -8.54 31.57 7.57
CA ASP A 281 -9.97 31.24 7.53
C ASP A 281 -10.48 30.94 8.94
N LEU A 282 -11.32 31.82 9.49
CA LEU A 282 -11.95 31.68 10.79
C LEU A 282 -13.45 31.37 10.64
N GLN A 283 -13.87 30.18 11.04
CA GLN A 283 -15.26 29.71 10.98
C GLN A 283 -15.80 29.46 12.38
N VAL A 284 -17.00 29.98 12.68
CA VAL A 284 -17.65 29.86 13.99
C VAL A 284 -19.08 29.35 13.81
N VAL A 285 -19.42 28.26 14.51
CA VAL A 285 -20.69 27.53 14.36
C VAL A 285 -21.13 26.96 15.71
N ASN A 286 -22.36 27.28 16.14
CA ASN A 286 -23.01 26.69 17.31
C ASN A 286 -22.16 26.73 18.62
N GLY A 287 -21.38 27.81 18.80
CA GLY A 287 -20.51 28.00 19.97
C GLY A 287 -19.13 27.34 19.87
N TYR A 288 -18.80 26.70 18.75
CA TYR A 288 -17.48 26.13 18.44
C TYR A 288 -16.85 26.89 17.29
N PHE A 289 -15.53 26.89 17.18
CA PHE A 289 -14.83 27.49 16.05
C PHE A 289 -13.67 26.61 15.57
N VAL A 290 -13.31 26.82 14.31
CA VAL A 290 -12.09 26.30 13.68
C VAL A 290 -11.40 27.44 12.93
N HIS A 291 -10.07 27.41 12.88
CA HIS A 291 -9.25 28.47 12.30
C HIS A 291 -8.10 27.84 11.50
N HIS A 292 -8.15 27.98 10.18
CA HIS A 292 -7.14 27.48 9.24
C HIS A 292 -6.17 28.60 8.84
N ILE A 293 -4.88 28.40 9.10
CA ILE A 293 -3.82 29.37 8.83
C ILE A 293 -2.81 28.74 7.88
N SER A 294 -2.89 29.14 6.61
CA SER A 294 -2.12 28.57 5.50
C SER A 294 -1.68 29.66 4.51
N PRO A 295 -0.87 30.65 4.94
CA PRO A 295 -0.44 31.77 4.10
C PRO A 295 0.57 31.34 3.02
N GLU A 296 0.44 31.91 1.82
CA GLU A 296 1.21 31.53 0.63
C GLU A 296 2.14 32.64 0.11
N GLY A 297 3.03 32.30 -0.82
CA GLY A 297 3.95 33.25 -1.46
C GLY A 297 5.03 33.85 -0.54
N LEU A 298 5.12 33.39 0.70
CA LEU A 298 6.08 33.89 1.69
C LEU A 298 7.52 33.43 1.35
N PRO A 299 8.53 34.31 1.38
CA PRO A 299 9.90 33.93 1.11
C PRO A 299 10.52 33.17 2.32
N PRO A 300 11.14 31.99 2.13
CA PRO A 300 11.50 31.12 3.26
C PRO A 300 12.38 31.79 4.32
N ALA A 301 11.99 31.66 5.58
CA ALA A 301 12.61 32.27 6.75
C ALA A 301 14.08 31.84 6.91
N PRO A 302 14.98 32.70 7.44
CA PRO A 302 16.34 32.29 7.80
C PRO A 302 16.29 31.19 8.86
N LYS A 303 17.18 30.19 8.80
CA LYS A 303 17.25 29.12 9.80
C LYS A 303 18.61 29.02 10.51
N LYS A 304 18.57 28.58 11.77
CA LYS A 304 19.71 28.23 12.61
C LYS A 304 19.64 26.74 12.92
N VAL A 305 20.46 25.93 12.24
CA VAL A 305 20.42 24.46 12.32
C VAL A 305 21.62 23.87 13.04
N ILE A 306 21.38 22.98 13.99
CA ILE A 306 22.42 22.19 14.66
C ILE A 306 22.26 20.73 14.21
N PHE A 307 23.20 20.25 13.41
CA PHE A 307 23.27 18.83 13.05
C PHE A 307 23.89 18.07 14.21
N VAL A 308 23.23 17.03 14.71
CA VAL A 308 23.70 16.17 15.81
C VAL A 308 23.82 14.75 15.26
N ILE A 309 25.05 14.34 14.95
CA ILE A 309 25.36 13.18 14.14
C ILE A 309 25.97 12.08 15.02
N ASP A 310 25.39 10.89 14.98
CA ASP A 310 25.94 9.72 15.65
C ASP A 310 27.28 9.29 15.02
N THR A 311 28.22 8.98 15.90
CA THR A 311 29.57 8.49 15.58
C THR A 311 29.96 7.35 16.51
N SER A 312 28.98 6.64 17.08
CA SER A 312 29.17 5.37 17.79
C SER A 312 29.64 4.26 16.85
N GLY A 313 30.15 3.16 17.39
CA GLY A 313 30.79 2.09 16.64
C GLY A 313 29.88 1.36 15.64
N SER A 314 28.56 1.37 15.85
CA SER A 314 27.57 0.81 14.93
C SER A 314 27.55 1.50 13.57
N MET A 315 27.93 2.78 13.51
CA MET A 315 28.02 3.57 12.28
C MET A 315 29.17 3.16 11.34
N TYR A 316 30.00 2.18 11.71
CA TYR A 316 31.14 1.75 10.90
C TYR A 316 30.73 1.24 9.49
N GLY A 317 31.64 1.39 8.52
CA GLY A 317 31.40 1.01 7.13
C GLY A 317 30.42 1.95 6.41
N ASN A 318 29.44 1.36 5.71
CA ASN A 318 28.57 2.09 4.78
C ASN A 318 27.72 3.17 5.46
N LYS A 319 27.33 3.01 6.73
CA LYS A 319 26.52 4.01 7.45
C LYS A 319 27.24 5.35 7.55
N ILE A 320 28.43 5.42 8.17
CA ILE A 320 29.16 6.70 8.23
C ILE A 320 29.57 7.22 6.84
N ALA A 321 29.81 6.34 5.85
CA ALA A 321 30.11 6.77 4.48
C ALA A 321 28.92 7.50 3.83
N GLN A 322 27.73 6.91 3.89
CA GLN A 322 26.49 7.52 3.40
C GLN A 322 26.15 8.80 4.18
N THR A 323 26.31 8.82 5.50
CA THR A 323 26.14 10.05 6.31
C THR A 323 27.09 11.17 5.91
N LYS A 324 28.34 10.86 5.52
CA LYS A 324 29.28 11.86 4.99
C LYS A 324 28.81 12.43 3.65
N VAL A 325 28.32 11.59 2.74
CA VAL A 325 27.76 12.03 1.45
C VAL A 325 26.50 12.87 1.65
N ALA A 326 25.55 12.42 2.47
CA ALA A 326 24.34 13.14 2.82
C ALA A 326 24.65 14.54 3.37
N MET A 327 25.57 14.62 4.33
CA MET A 327 25.98 15.90 4.92
C MET A 327 26.73 16.80 3.94
N ASP A 328 27.43 16.26 2.94
CA ASP A 328 28.05 17.07 1.90
C ASP A 328 26.98 17.77 1.03
N LEU A 329 25.95 17.03 0.63
CA LEU A 329 24.80 17.52 -0.15
C LEU A 329 23.98 18.54 0.67
N ILE A 330 23.57 18.15 1.89
CA ILE A 330 22.76 18.95 2.83
C ILE A 330 23.44 20.28 3.18
N LEU A 331 24.77 20.28 3.40
CA LEU A 331 25.48 21.53 3.69
C LEU A 331 25.41 22.49 2.50
N ASP A 332 25.54 22.03 1.26
CA ASP A 332 25.50 22.93 0.11
C ASP A 332 24.13 23.58 -0.13
N GLN A 333 23.04 22.95 0.30
CA GLN A 333 21.69 23.56 0.30
C GLN A 333 21.53 24.73 1.30
N LEU A 334 22.38 24.85 2.32
CA LEU A 334 22.31 25.97 3.25
C LEU A 334 22.58 27.30 2.56
N ARG A 335 21.66 28.26 2.70
CA ARG A 335 21.75 29.58 2.07
C ARG A 335 22.69 30.47 2.88
N PRO A 336 23.36 31.49 2.31
CA PRO A 336 24.32 32.33 3.06
C PRO A 336 23.73 33.10 4.26
N ILE A 337 22.40 33.24 4.34
CA ILE A 337 21.68 33.83 5.49
C ILE A 337 21.41 32.82 6.62
N ASP A 338 21.42 31.52 6.31
CA ASP A 338 21.26 30.46 7.29
C ASP A 338 22.55 30.33 8.11
N SER A 339 22.42 29.89 9.37
CA SER A 339 23.57 29.59 10.24
C SER A 339 23.55 28.13 10.69
N PHE A 340 24.72 27.52 10.84
CA PHE A 340 24.82 26.11 11.22
C PHE A 340 25.97 25.79 12.16
N ASN A 341 25.81 24.72 12.93
CA ASN A 341 26.92 24.01 13.57
C ASN A 341 26.77 22.51 13.33
N ILE A 342 27.85 21.77 13.52
CA ILE A 342 27.87 20.31 13.48
C ILE A 342 28.36 19.83 14.83
N MET A 343 27.58 18.94 15.45
CA MET A 343 27.92 18.20 16.64
C MET A 343 27.96 16.71 16.31
N THR A 344 28.95 16.03 16.84
CA THR A 344 29.09 14.58 16.76
C THR A 344 28.96 13.98 18.14
N PHE A 345 28.41 12.78 18.26
CA PHE A 345 28.34 12.10 19.56
C PHE A 345 28.69 10.62 19.49
N SER A 346 29.19 10.10 20.60
CA SER A 346 29.13 8.67 20.91
C SER A 346 28.82 8.51 22.40
N HIS A 347 29.80 8.20 23.25
CA HIS A 347 29.63 8.32 24.71
C HIS A 347 29.54 9.79 25.15
N VAL A 348 30.23 10.69 24.44
CA VAL A 348 30.35 12.13 24.71
C VAL A 348 29.97 12.93 23.46
N SER A 349 29.56 14.18 23.65
CA SER A 349 29.31 15.15 22.58
C SER A 349 30.61 15.87 22.17
N ARG A 350 30.70 16.32 20.92
CA ARG A 350 31.74 17.23 20.44
C ARG A 350 31.20 18.14 19.35
N ALA A 351 31.25 19.45 19.56
CA ALA A 351 30.89 20.43 18.54
C ALA A 351 32.11 20.83 17.68
N TRP A 352 31.86 21.11 16.39
CA TRP A 352 32.84 21.64 15.44
C TRP A 352 33.20 23.11 15.72
N LYS A 353 32.21 23.88 16.17
CA LYS A 353 32.33 25.27 16.63
C LYS A 353 31.69 25.43 18.01
N THR A 354 32.04 26.50 18.72
CA THR A 354 31.42 26.88 20.00
C THR A 354 29.96 27.33 19.87
N SER A 355 29.56 27.77 18.67
CA SER A 355 28.19 28.17 18.32
C SER A 355 27.96 28.04 16.81
N ALA A 356 26.71 28.13 16.37
CA ALA A 356 26.39 28.17 14.94
C ALA A 356 26.97 29.41 14.24
N ILE A 357 27.49 29.22 13.03
CA ILE A 357 28.09 30.27 12.19
C ILE A 357 27.39 30.37 10.82
N PRO A 358 27.38 31.54 10.16
CA PRO A 358 26.70 31.72 8.87
C PRO A 358 27.24 30.78 7.78
N ALA A 359 26.35 30.24 6.93
CA ALA A 359 26.65 29.27 5.88
C ALA A 359 27.32 29.87 4.63
N THR A 360 28.36 30.68 4.85
CA THR A 360 29.24 31.18 3.78
C THR A 360 29.94 30.03 3.04
N ARG A 361 30.31 30.22 1.77
CA ARG A 361 31.01 29.18 0.96
C ARG A 361 32.25 28.61 1.68
N ASN A 362 33.02 29.46 2.38
CA ASN A 362 34.17 29.02 3.15
C ASN A 362 33.79 28.21 4.40
N ASN A 363 32.76 28.63 5.14
CA ASN A 363 32.29 27.90 6.32
C ASN A 363 31.69 26.54 5.93
N LYS A 364 30.93 26.47 4.83
CA LYS A 364 30.44 25.20 4.26
C LYS A 364 31.57 24.23 3.96
N ARG A 365 32.60 24.67 3.21
CA ARG A 365 33.82 23.86 2.96
C ARG A 365 34.47 23.37 4.25
N LEU A 366 34.69 24.26 5.23
CA LEU A 366 35.31 23.89 6.51
C LEU A 366 34.43 22.94 7.36
N GLY A 367 33.11 22.92 7.14
CA GLY A 367 32.16 21.96 7.73
C GLY A 367 32.22 20.60 7.04
N LYS A 368 32.24 20.57 5.70
CA LYS A 368 32.50 19.37 4.89
C LYS A 368 33.83 18.72 5.27
N GLU A 369 34.87 19.52 5.46
CA GLU A 369 36.19 19.07 5.96
C GLU A 369 36.18 18.58 7.41
N PHE A 370 35.19 18.90 8.23
CA PHE A 370 35.00 18.29 9.55
C PHE A 370 34.28 16.94 9.41
N VAL A 371 33.22 16.90 8.61
CA VAL A 371 32.42 15.69 8.30
C VAL A 371 33.26 14.58 7.65
N SER A 372 34.13 14.90 6.69
CA SER A 372 34.96 13.89 6.02
C SER A 372 35.87 13.11 6.98
N ARG A 373 36.24 13.73 8.11
CA ARG A 373 37.12 13.16 9.16
C ARG A 373 36.37 12.48 10.32
N LEU A 374 35.06 12.25 10.21
CA LEU A 374 34.32 11.48 11.23
C LEU A 374 34.72 10.00 11.20
N ASN A 375 35.04 9.46 12.37
CA ASN A 375 35.48 8.07 12.57
C ASN A 375 34.60 7.43 13.66
N PRO A 376 33.80 6.39 13.34
CA PRO A 376 32.96 5.68 14.30
C PRO A 376 33.73 5.06 15.47
N THR A 377 33.33 5.35 16.71
CA THR A 377 33.94 4.78 17.93
C THR A 377 33.06 5.00 19.18
N GLY A 378 33.03 4.01 20.08
CA GLY A 378 32.29 4.06 21.35
C GLY A 378 30.79 3.72 21.22
N GLY A 379 30.05 3.90 22.32
CA GLY A 379 28.61 3.67 22.42
C GLY A 379 27.76 4.89 22.08
N THR A 380 26.48 4.87 22.45
CA THR A 380 25.43 5.76 21.94
C THR A 380 24.74 6.49 23.09
N ASN A 381 25.10 7.76 23.33
CA ASN A 381 24.48 8.64 24.31
C ASN A 381 23.60 9.66 23.59
N ILE A 382 22.29 9.41 23.53
CA ILE A 382 21.32 10.28 22.85
C ILE A 382 21.02 11.54 23.67
N TYR A 383 20.95 11.40 25.00
CA TYR A 383 20.51 12.49 25.88
C TYR A 383 21.50 13.65 25.94
N GLY A 384 22.77 13.37 26.27
CA GLY A 384 23.84 14.38 26.41
C GLY A 384 23.93 15.38 25.25
N PRO A 385 24.13 14.94 23.99
CA PRO A 385 24.29 15.85 22.85
C PRO A 385 23.02 16.63 22.50
N LEU A 386 21.81 16.12 22.79
CA LEU A 386 20.58 16.90 22.62
C LEU A 386 20.49 18.05 23.65
N ILE A 387 20.98 17.84 24.89
CA ILE A 387 21.12 18.91 25.88
C ILE A 387 22.27 19.88 25.53
N ASP A 388 23.35 19.40 24.94
CA ASP A 388 24.43 20.29 24.46
C ASP A 388 24.05 21.08 23.20
N ALA A 389 23.18 20.54 22.35
CA ALA A 389 22.62 21.23 21.21
C ALA A 389 21.61 22.30 21.64
N SER A 390 20.74 22.03 22.63
CA SER A 390 19.77 23.02 23.14
C SER A 390 20.46 24.29 23.67
N ARG A 391 21.62 24.12 24.32
CA ARG A 391 22.46 25.21 24.86
C ARG A 391 23.02 26.16 23.79
N GLN A 392 22.97 25.80 22.51
CA GLN A 392 23.42 26.67 21.42
C GLN A 392 22.34 27.66 20.95
N PHE A 393 21.10 27.53 21.43
CA PHE A 393 19.99 28.42 21.09
C PHE A 393 19.74 29.47 22.18
N ARG A 394 19.43 30.69 21.75
CA ARG A 394 18.96 31.80 22.59
C ARG A 394 17.47 31.63 22.88
N ASP A 395 16.99 32.34 23.89
CA ASP A 395 15.56 32.32 24.28
C ASP A 395 14.65 33.04 23.27
N ASN A 396 15.21 33.93 22.45
CA ASN A 396 14.54 34.73 21.42
C ASN A 396 15.44 34.73 20.16
N GLU A 397 15.29 33.74 19.29
CA GLU A 397 16.08 33.63 18.04
C GLU A 397 15.45 34.42 16.89
N GLU A 398 16.31 35.01 16.07
CA GLU A 398 15.97 35.81 14.88
C GLU A 398 15.88 34.96 13.60
N ALA A 399 16.03 33.64 13.74
CA ALA A 399 16.02 32.64 12.67
C ALA A 399 15.48 31.31 13.21
N PHE A 400 14.75 30.55 12.38
CA PHE A 400 14.11 29.28 12.75
C PHE A 400 15.11 28.32 13.42
N PRO A 401 14.92 27.99 14.70
CA PRO A 401 15.84 27.13 15.44
C PRO A 401 15.50 25.65 15.26
N ALA A 402 16.42 24.88 14.69
CA ALA A 402 16.23 23.47 14.39
C ALA A 402 17.42 22.60 14.85
N ILE A 403 17.13 21.44 15.42
CA ILE A 403 18.07 20.35 15.60
C ILE A 403 17.72 19.26 14.58
N ILE A 404 18.72 18.75 13.87
CA ILE A 404 18.58 17.57 13.01
C ILE A 404 19.46 16.48 13.60
N PHE A 405 18.82 15.50 14.22
CA PHE A 405 19.43 14.43 14.99
C PHE A 405 19.44 13.13 14.18
N LEU A 406 20.61 12.54 13.95
CA LEU A 406 20.79 11.29 13.24
C LEU A 406 21.42 10.25 14.16
N THR A 407 20.84 9.05 14.22
CA THR A 407 21.39 7.87 14.93
C THR A 407 21.05 6.58 14.20
N ASP A 408 21.87 5.54 14.39
CA ASP A 408 21.63 4.20 13.84
C ASP A 408 21.29 3.15 14.91
N GLY A 409 21.18 3.54 16.19
CA GLY A 409 21.05 2.59 17.29
C GLY A 409 20.23 3.10 18.48
N ARG A 410 20.21 2.28 19.53
CA ARG A 410 19.52 2.56 20.80
C ARG A 410 20.46 3.20 21.81
N PRO A 411 19.95 4.07 22.71
CA PRO A 411 20.78 4.68 23.74
C PRO A 411 21.35 3.59 24.68
N ASN A 412 22.67 3.51 24.74
CA ASN A 412 23.41 2.52 25.55
C ASN A 412 24.46 3.17 26.47
N ALA A 413 24.61 4.50 26.41
CA ALA A 413 25.48 5.28 27.29
C ALA A 413 24.75 6.53 27.80
N GLY A 414 25.11 7.02 29.00
CA GLY A 414 24.43 8.14 29.63
C GLY A 414 23.03 7.76 30.12
N VAL A 415 22.03 8.62 29.84
CA VAL A 415 20.62 8.32 30.15
C VAL A 415 20.03 7.46 29.02
N ILE A 416 19.56 6.27 29.38
CA ILE A 416 19.04 5.26 28.43
C ILE A 416 17.51 5.08 28.49
N GLY A 417 16.84 5.57 29.54
CA GLY A 417 15.40 5.39 29.72
C GLY A 417 14.58 6.31 28.81
N THR A 418 13.86 5.76 27.83
CA THR A 418 13.08 6.48 26.79
C THR A 418 12.30 7.69 27.34
N TYR A 419 11.59 7.53 28.46
CA TYR A 419 10.81 8.62 29.06
C TYR A 419 11.69 9.73 29.65
N GLU A 420 12.78 9.38 30.34
CA GLU A 420 13.70 10.36 30.94
C GLU A 420 14.41 11.19 29.86
N ILE A 421 14.82 10.54 28.75
CA ILE A 421 15.39 11.22 27.58
C ILE A 421 14.38 12.24 27.02
N VAL A 422 13.16 11.80 26.69
CA VAL A 422 12.15 12.66 26.05
C VAL A 422 11.74 13.84 26.97
N ALA A 423 11.37 13.56 28.22
CA ALA A 423 10.97 14.60 29.17
C ALA A 423 12.12 15.54 29.55
N GLY A 424 13.36 15.04 29.57
CA GLY A 424 14.56 15.85 29.78
C GLY A 424 14.89 16.76 28.59
N VAL A 425 14.85 16.23 27.36
CA VAL A 425 15.08 17.00 26.13
C VAL A 425 14.02 18.08 25.97
N LYS A 426 12.73 17.75 26.11
CA LYS A 426 11.63 18.73 26.00
C LYS A 426 11.78 19.88 26.98
N ARG A 427 12.09 19.60 28.25
CA ARG A 427 12.33 20.62 29.28
C ARG A 427 13.48 21.57 28.93
N ASN A 428 14.43 21.15 28.10
CA ASN A 428 15.57 21.96 27.67
C ASN A 428 15.35 22.71 26.34
N LEU A 429 14.58 22.14 25.41
CA LEU A 429 14.16 22.83 24.16
C LEU A 429 13.01 23.83 24.42
N LYS A 430 12.21 23.59 25.49
CA LYS A 430 11.12 24.44 26.01
C LYS A 430 10.04 24.79 24.99
N ASP A 431 9.76 23.89 24.05
CA ASP A 431 8.82 24.12 22.94
C ASP A 431 9.19 25.35 22.07
N ARG A 432 10.51 25.59 21.87
CA ARG A 432 11.04 26.69 21.03
C ARG A 432 11.99 26.26 19.93
N VAL A 433 12.40 24.99 19.89
CA VAL A 433 13.39 24.45 18.94
C VAL A 433 12.81 23.18 18.33
N ALA A 434 12.68 23.16 17.00
CA ALA A 434 12.16 21.99 16.30
C ALA A 434 13.20 20.86 16.30
N LEU A 435 12.82 19.64 16.67
CA LEU A 435 13.69 18.47 16.67
C LEU A 435 13.28 17.47 15.57
N PHE A 436 14.07 17.38 14.52
CA PHE A 436 13.89 16.43 13.43
C PHE A 436 14.80 15.21 13.66
N CYS A 437 14.26 14.00 13.53
CA CYS A 437 14.99 12.77 13.82
C CYS A 437 15.13 11.88 12.57
N ILE A 438 16.34 11.44 12.29
CA ILE A 438 16.70 10.47 11.26
C ILE A 438 17.16 9.19 11.97
N GLY A 439 16.42 8.10 11.77
CA GLY A 439 16.79 6.77 12.24
C GLY A 439 17.37 5.95 11.10
N PHE A 440 18.64 5.55 11.19
CA PHE A 440 19.37 4.96 10.08
C PHE A 440 19.54 3.44 10.25
N GLY A 441 18.94 2.66 9.38
CA GLY A 441 18.88 1.19 9.50
C GLY A 441 17.83 0.72 10.50
N ASN A 442 17.92 -0.54 10.91
CA ASN A 442 16.85 -1.22 11.65
C ASN A 442 17.08 -1.30 13.18
N ASP A 443 18.29 -1.03 13.66
CA ASP A 443 18.66 -1.21 15.08
C ASP A 443 18.20 -0.06 16.00
N VAL A 444 17.64 1.01 15.42
CA VAL A 444 17.12 2.19 16.13
C VAL A 444 15.97 1.88 17.10
N ASP A 445 15.66 2.85 17.97
CA ASP A 445 14.41 2.89 18.72
C ASP A 445 13.43 3.84 18.02
N ASP A 446 12.66 3.31 17.06
CA ASP A 446 11.61 4.04 16.33
C ASP A 446 10.62 4.76 17.26
N ILE A 447 10.35 4.21 18.46
CA ILE A 447 9.41 4.78 19.44
C ILE A 447 10.03 5.98 20.15
N LEU A 448 11.30 5.89 20.57
CA LEU A 448 12.05 7.00 21.14
C LEU A 448 12.18 8.16 20.14
N LEU A 449 12.57 7.87 18.89
CA LEU A 449 12.78 8.90 17.87
C LEU A 449 11.48 9.58 17.47
N THR A 450 10.39 8.82 17.30
CA THR A 450 9.04 9.38 17.07
C THR A 450 8.58 10.26 18.24
N ARG A 451 8.82 9.85 19.49
CA ARG A 451 8.49 10.66 20.68
C ARG A 451 9.32 11.93 20.76
N LEU A 452 10.64 11.83 20.57
CA LEU A 452 11.55 12.97 20.60
C LEU A 452 11.15 14.04 19.58
N SER A 453 10.87 13.66 18.34
CA SER A 453 10.49 14.63 17.31
C SER A 453 9.11 15.22 17.57
N SER A 454 8.08 14.38 17.79
CA SER A 454 6.69 14.85 17.94
C SER A 454 6.46 15.70 19.18
N GLU A 455 7.12 15.39 20.31
CA GLU A 455 7.05 16.24 21.51
C GLU A 455 7.81 17.56 21.39
N ASN A 456 8.63 17.74 20.34
CA ASN A 456 9.39 18.96 20.06
C ASN A 456 9.12 19.47 18.63
N GLN A 457 7.89 19.26 18.16
CA GLN A 457 7.31 19.81 16.93
C GLN A 457 8.13 19.59 15.64
N GLY A 458 8.86 18.47 15.57
CA GLY A 458 9.46 17.96 14.34
C GLY A 458 8.97 16.56 14.00
N ILE A 459 9.49 16.01 12.91
CA ILE A 459 9.13 14.69 12.39
C ILE A 459 10.28 13.69 12.48
N TYR A 460 9.93 12.41 12.55
CA TYR A 460 10.83 11.27 12.50
C TYR A 460 10.76 10.62 11.10
N ARG A 461 11.92 10.29 10.53
CA ARG A 461 12.05 9.53 9.29
C ARG A 461 13.03 8.38 9.49
N LYS A 462 12.59 7.16 9.17
CA LYS A 462 13.49 6.02 9.01
C LYS A 462 14.16 6.08 7.64
N VAL A 463 15.46 5.81 7.60
CA VAL A 463 16.29 5.74 6.39
C VAL A 463 16.87 4.33 6.33
N PHE A 464 16.73 3.66 5.20
CA PHE A 464 17.22 2.30 5.00
C PHE A 464 18.73 2.30 4.72
N ALA A 465 19.41 1.19 5.04
CA ALA A 465 20.87 1.09 5.07
C ALA A 465 21.50 0.72 3.70
N ASP A 466 20.87 1.20 2.62
CA ASP A 466 21.18 0.86 1.23
C ASP A 466 22.04 1.93 0.50
N SER A 467 22.19 1.78 -0.81
CA SER A 467 22.98 2.68 -1.67
C SER A 467 22.38 4.08 -1.83
N SER A 468 21.05 4.23 -1.68
CA SER A 468 20.31 5.49 -1.78
C SER A 468 20.19 6.25 -0.45
N ALA A 469 20.72 5.71 0.65
CA ALA A 469 20.57 6.28 1.99
C ALA A 469 20.90 7.78 2.09
N ALA A 470 21.95 8.26 1.39
CA ALA A 470 22.27 9.69 1.36
C ALA A 470 21.20 10.56 0.69
N LEU A 471 20.55 10.04 -0.36
CA LEU A 471 19.43 10.71 -1.04
C LEU A 471 18.16 10.69 -0.17
N GLN A 472 17.90 9.59 0.54
CA GLN A 472 16.80 9.54 1.54
C GLN A 472 16.98 10.62 2.62
N MET A 473 18.20 10.80 3.13
CA MET A 473 18.52 11.87 4.09
C MET A 473 18.43 13.28 3.47
N GLN A 474 18.87 13.46 2.23
CA GLN A 474 18.76 14.74 1.52
C GLN A 474 17.29 15.14 1.32
N ASN A 475 16.46 14.23 0.81
CA ASN A 475 15.04 14.48 0.56
C ASN A 475 14.28 14.80 1.87
N PHE A 476 14.64 14.14 2.98
CA PHE A 476 14.13 14.50 4.30
C PHE A 476 14.60 15.88 4.78
N PHE A 477 15.85 16.25 4.51
CA PHE A 477 16.32 17.61 4.81
C PHE A 477 15.54 18.65 4.01
N GLU A 478 15.30 18.43 2.71
CA GLU A 478 14.50 19.32 1.86
C GLU A 478 13.07 19.51 2.38
N GLU A 479 12.44 18.46 2.90
CA GLU A 479 11.12 18.50 3.56
C GLU A 479 11.07 19.42 4.80
N VAL A 480 12.19 19.61 5.51
CA VAL A 480 12.24 20.32 6.81
C VAL A 480 13.19 21.54 6.84
N ALA A 481 13.85 21.87 5.73
CA ALA A 481 14.85 22.95 5.64
C ALA A 481 14.30 24.29 5.14
N THR A 482 13.03 24.37 4.77
CA THR A 482 12.39 25.50 4.09
C THR A 482 11.17 26.05 4.85
N PRO A 483 11.30 26.38 6.16
CA PRO A 483 10.21 27.04 6.88
C PRO A 483 9.88 28.38 6.22
N LEU A 484 8.60 28.70 6.10
CA LEU A 484 8.14 30.02 5.66
C LEU A 484 7.95 30.95 6.86
N LEU A 485 7.42 30.40 7.96
CA LEU A 485 7.23 31.08 9.24
C LEU A 485 7.68 30.18 10.40
N PHE A 486 7.98 30.80 11.54
CA PHE A 486 8.32 30.15 12.80
C PHE A 486 7.78 30.92 14.01
N ASN A 487 7.61 30.24 15.14
CA ASN A 487 6.98 30.78 16.36
C ASN A 487 5.64 31.48 16.06
N ILE A 488 4.73 30.78 15.36
CA ILE A 488 3.35 31.21 15.18
C ILE A 488 2.65 31.16 16.54
N ALA A 489 2.02 32.26 16.93
CA ALA A 489 1.16 32.39 18.09
C ALA A 489 -0.20 32.91 17.66
N VAL A 490 -1.27 32.30 18.16
CA VAL A 490 -2.66 32.69 17.84
C VAL A 490 -3.37 33.11 19.12
N GLN A 491 -3.81 34.37 19.17
CA GLN A 491 -4.43 34.99 20.34
C GLN A 491 -5.88 35.37 20.02
N TYR A 492 -6.84 34.82 20.76
CA TYR A 492 -8.25 35.19 20.65
C TYR A 492 -8.56 36.31 21.64
N LEU A 493 -9.13 37.41 21.13
CA LEU A 493 -9.27 38.65 21.90
C LEU A 493 -10.56 38.67 22.74
N ASN A 494 -10.70 39.72 23.55
CA ASN A 494 -11.92 40.06 24.31
C ASN A 494 -12.44 38.98 25.29
N GLY A 495 -11.65 37.95 25.60
CA GLY A 495 -12.10 36.81 26.42
C GLY A 495 -13.14 35.93 25.72
N ALA A 496 -13.21 35.98 24.38
CA ALA A 496 -14.25 35.33 23.59
C ALA A 496 -14.23 33.79 23.61
N VAL A 497 -13.17 33.17 24.13
CA VAL A 497 -12.85 31.75 23.97
C VAL A 497 -12.61 31.08 25.32
N ASP A 498 -13.16 29.87 25.48
CA ASP A 498 -12.81 28.94 26.57
C ASP A 498 -11.37 28.47 26.37
N ALA A 499 -10.43 29.03 27.14
CA ALA A 499 -9.01 28.75 27.02
C ALA A 499 -8.65 27.28 27.28
N ASP A 500 -9.41 26.57 28.13
CA ASP A 500 -9.22 25.14 28.40
C ASP A 500 -9.78 24.24 27.28
N SER A 501 -10.52 24.81 26.31
CA SER A 501 -10.96 24.12 25.09
C SER A 501 -9.98 24.19 23.93
N LEU A 502 -9.00 25.09 23.96
CA LEU A 502 -8.12 25.36 22.83
C LEU A 502 -7.27 24.15 22.46
N ILE A 503 -7.27 23.81 21.17
CA ILE A 503 -6.37 22.82 20.58
C ILE A 503 -5.70 23.41 19.33
N GLY A 504 -4.38 23.22 19.20
CA GLY A 504 -3.57 23.83 18.14
C GLY A 504 -3.07 25.24 18.51
N GLY A 505 -3.07 26.15 17.54
CA GLY A 505 -2.70 27.56 17.73
C GLY A 505 -1.21 27.81 17.65
N ASN A 506 -0.46 27.41 18.68
CA ASN A 506 0.96 27.78 18.80
C ASN A 506 1.88 26.72 18.19
N THR A 507 2.66 27.10 17.16
CA THR A 507 3.64 26.21 16.50
C THR A 507 4.99 26.89 16.24
N ILE A 508 6.08 26.16 16.46
CA ILE A 508 7.45 26.58 16.21
C ILE A 508 7.72 26.68 14.69
N SER A 509 6.94 26.01 13.83
CA SER A 509 7.18 25.98 12.38
C SER A 509 5.91 25.96 11.52
N TYR A 510 6.03 26.56 10.33
CA TYR A 510 5.14 26.38 9.19
C TYR A 510 5.97 26.29 7.91
N PHE A 511 5.66 25.29 7.10
CA PHE A 511 6.34 24.97 5.84
C PHE A 511 5.40 25.19 4.66
N ASP A 512 5.98 25.34 3.47
CA ASP A 512 5.20 25.52 2.25
C ASP A 512 4.27 24.33 1.98
N GLY A 513 3.08 24.59 1.44
CA GLY A 513 2.06 23.58 1.17
C GLY A 513 1.52 22.82 2.40
N LYS A 514 1.66 23.37 3.62
CA LYS A 514 1.04 22.87 4.86
C LYS A 514 -0.12 23.78 5.30
N GLU A 515 -0.68 23.49 6.47
CA GLU A 515 -1.71 24.29 7.14
C GLU A 515 -1.57 24.16 8.66
N VAL A 516 -1.74 25.27 9.39
CA VAL A 516 -1.89 25.27 10.85
C VAL A 516 -3.38 25.34 11.17
N LEU A 517 -3.83 24.48 12.08
CA LEU A 517 -5.23 24.43 12.52
C LEU A 517 -5.32 24.77 14.00
N VAL A 518 -6.32 25.58 14.34
CA VAL A 518 -6.78 25.82 15.71
C VAL A 518 -8.25 25.45 15.80
N ALA A 519 -8.69 24.88 16.92
CA ALA A 519 -10.10 24.71 17.23
C ALA A 519 -10.38 25.01 18.71
N GLY A 520 -11.63 25.37 19.02
CA GLY A 520 -12.03 25.66 20.39
C GLY A 520 -13.53 25.91 20.52
N LYS A 521 -13.93 26.39 21.70
CA LYS A 521 -15.26 26.88 22.03
C LYS A 521 -15.23 28.36 22.32
N LEU A 522 -16.35 29.04 22.09
CA LEU A 522 -16.59 30.34 22.70
C LEU A 522 -16.72 30.19 24.22
N ALA A 523 -16.43 31.26 24.96
CA ALA A 523 -16.64 31.28 26.41
C ALA A 523 -18.13 31.30 26.77
N ASP A 524 -18.52 30.58 27.84
CA ASP A 524 -19.89 30.56 28.34
C ASP A 524 -20.34 31.98 28.72
N GLY A 525 -21.39 32.48 28.07
CA GLY A 525 -21.93 33.82 28.31
C GLY A 525 -21.20 34.97 27.59
N TYR A 526 -20.40 34.70 26.56
CA TYR A 526 -19.83 35.76 25.73
C TYR A 526 -20.92 36.53 24.94
N GLU A 527 -21.04 37.84 25.20
CA GLU A 527 -22.05 38.73 24.58
C GLU A 527 -21.54 39.49 23.33
N GLY A 528 -20.31 39.23 22.86
CA GLY A 528 -19.73 39.92 21.71
C GLY A 528 -20.28 39.42 20.37
N ASN A 529 -20.44 40.32 19.39
CA ASN A 529 -21.00 40.00 18.07
C ASN A 529 -20.02 39.30 17.11
N GLU A 530 -18.73 39.30 17.41
CA GLU A 530 -17.66 38.68 16.61
C GLU A 530 -16.64 37.94 17.48
N LEU A 531 -16.01 36.92 16.89
CA LEU A 531 -14.75 36.35 17.36
C LEU A 531 -13.60 37.02 16.60
N VAL A 532 -12.60 37.53 17.32
CA VAL A 532 -11.41 38.18 16.74
C VAL A 532 -10.16 37.39 17.11
N ALA A 533 -9.32 37.09 16.14
CA ALA A 533 -8.03 36.43 16.31
C ALA A 533 -6.89 37.31 15.80
N LEU A 534 -5.81 37.38 16.57
CA LEU A 534 -4.51 37.93 16.16
C LEU A 534 -3.53 36.78 15.94
N VAL A 535 -2.93 36.74 14.76
CA VAL A 535 -1.93 35.75 14.35
C VAL A 535 -0.58 36.45 14.20
N GLU A 536 0.33 36.14 15.11
CA GLU A 536 1.69 36.68 15.11
C GLU A 536 2.69 35.57 14.76
N ALA A 537 3.64 35.84 13.87
CA ALA A 537 4.66 34.86 13.52
C ALA A 537 5.94 35.52 13.02
N ARG A 538 7.06 34.81 13.12
CA ARG A 538 8.35 35.27 12.61
C ARG A 538 8.70 34.66 11.29
N GLY A 539 9.53 35.34 10.51
CA GLY A 539 9.92 34.87 9.19
C GLY A 539 11.11 35.60 8.61
N ARG A 540 11.16 35.72 7.27
CA ARG A 540 12.08 36.67 6.61
C ARG A 540 11.60 38.12 6.75
N ARG A 541 10.30 38.29 7.01
CA ARG A 541 9.66 39.43 7.65
C ARG A 541 8.74 38.83 8.70
N ASP A 542 8.66 39.44 9.88
CA ASP A 542 7.68 39.04 10.88
C ASP A 542 6.30 39.55 10.45
N ILE A 543 5.26 38.79 10.80
CA ILE A 543 3.86 39.10 10.49
C ILE A 543 3.06 39.26 11.79
N SER A 544 2.08 40.15 11.74
CA SER A 544 1.05 40.32 12.77
C SER A 544 -0.23 40.65 11.99
N LEU A 545 -1.13 39.68 11.91
CA LEU A 545 -2.32 39.70 11.04
C LEU A 545 -3.56 39.45 11.89
N GLN A 546 -4.62 40.22 11.64
CA GLN A 546 -5.89 40.09 12.36
C GLN A 546 -6.95 39.52 11.41
N VAL A 547 -7.80 38.63 11.93
CA VAL A 547 -9.03 38.18 11.30
C VAL A 547 -10.18 38.26 12.29
N SER A 548 -11.41 38.51 11.83
CA SER A 548 -12.61 38.34 12.65
C SER A 548 -13.75 37.69 11.88
N LYS A 549 -14.67 37.09 12.63
CA LYS A 549 -15.86 36.38 12.13
C LYS A 549 -17.06 36.71 13.00
N GLU A 550 -18.12 37.22 12.39
CA GLU A 550 -19.38 37.52 13.08
C GLU A 550 -20.06 36.23 13.56
N LEU A 551 -20.59 36.23 14.79
CA LEU A 551 -21.20 35.04 15.40
C LEU A 551 -22.61 34.73 14.88
N ASN A 552 -23.27 35.71 14.28
CA ASN A 552 -24.67 35.63 13.85
C ASN A 552 -24.83 35.36 12.34
N GLN A 553 -23.76 34.97 11.64
CA GLN A 553 -23.84 34.62 10.21
C GLN A 553 -24.59 33.30 10.00
N VAL A 554 -25.42 33.27 8.96
CA VAL A 554 -26.07 32.04 8.49
C VAL A 554 -25.03 31.14 7.84
N LEU A 555 -25.06 29.84 8.15
CA LEU A 555 -24.21 28.83 7.50
C LEU A 555 -24.38 28.84 5.98
N ASP A 556 -23.29 28.64 5.24
CA ASP A 556 -23.35 28.52 3.79
C ASP A 556 -24.20 27.29 3.38
N PRO A 557 -24.97 27.37 2.28
CA PRO A 557 -25.88 26.31 1.87
C PRO A 557 -25.17 24.95 1.70
N GLY A 558 -25.58 23.98 2.52
CA GLY A 558 -25.05 22.60 2.50
C GLY A 558 -24.03 22.28 3.59
N MET A 559 -23.50 23.27 4.34
CA MET A 559 -22.58 23.00 5.44
C MET A 559 -23.20 22.11 6.52
N VAL A 560 -22.44 21.10 6.98
CA VAL A 560 -22.86 20.21 8.07
C VAL A 560 -22.87 20.97 9.40
N ALA A 561 -24.05 21.22 9.97
CA ALA A 561 -24.21 22.17 11.08
C ALA A 561 -23.49 21.85 12.40
N ASP A 562 -22.96 20.63 12.60
CA ASP A 562 -22.13 20.26 13.75
C ASP A 562 -20.63 20.09 13.41
N PHE A 563 -20.18 20.46 12.20
CA PHE A 563 -18.80 20.17 11.74
C PHE A 563 -17.73 20.75 12.68
N ALA A 564 -17.85 22.01 13.11
CA ALA A 564 -16.86 22.65 14.00
C ALA A 564 -16.84 21.98 15.39
N GLN A 565 -18.01 21.60 15.91
CA GLN A 565 -18.14 20.87 17.17
C GLN A 565 -17.51 19.46 17.08
N ARG A 566 -17.74 18.76 15.98
CA ARG A 566 -17.20 17.41 15.74
C ARG A 566 -15.70 17.43 15.45
N MET A 567 -15.21 18.39 14.68
CA MET A 567 -13.78 18.57 14.42
C MET A 567 -13.04 18.92 15.71
N TRP A 568 -13.55 19.86 16.52
CA TRP A 568 -13.04 20.13 17.86
C TRP A 568 -12.96 18.86 18.70
N ALA A 569 -14.06 18.11 18.81
CA ALA A 569 -14.11 16.89 19.60
C ALA A 569 -13.13 15.82 19.10
N PHE A 570 -13.02 15.62 17.79
CA PHE A 570 -12.09 14.70 17.14
C PHE A 570 -10.63 15.04 17.45
N LEU A 571 -10.27 16.33 17.36
CA LEU A 571 -8.95 16.85 17.71
C LEU A 571 -8.64 16.69 19.20
N THR A 572 -9.53 17.13 20.09
CA THR A 572 -9.35 17.05 21.55
C THR A 572 -9.25 15.59 22.02
N ILE A 573 -10.02 14.67 21.43
CA ILE A 573 -9.90 13.23 21.71
C ILE A 573 -8.52 12.71 21.28
N LYS A 574 -8.03 13.04 20.07
CA LYS A 574 -6.70 12.63 19.61
C LYS A 574 -5.59 13.20 20.49
N ASP A 575 -5.70 14.46 20.91
CA ASP A 575 -4.77 15.13 21.81
C ASP A 575 -4.71 14.46 23.19
N TYR A 576 -5.86 14.23 23.83
CA TYR A 576 -5.90 13.54 25.12
C TYR A 576 -5.35 12.10 25.02
N LEU A 577 -5.66 11.37 23.93
CA LEU A 577 -5.11 10.04 23.65
C LEU A 577 -3.61 10.05 23.28
N ALA A 578 -3.04 11.19 22.88
CA ALA A 578 -1.61 11.36 22.70
C ALA A 578 -0.95 11.65 24.05
N LYS A 579 -1.42 12.67 24.78
CA LYS A 579 -0.91 13.07 26.10
C LYS A 579 -0.96 11.92 27.11
N GLU A 580 -2.02 11.10 27.11
CA GLU A 580 -2.13 9.90 27.96
C GLU A 580 -0.98 8.91 27.72
N LYS A 581 -0.61 8.63 26.47
CA LYS A 581 0.49 7.71 26.13
C LYS A 581 1.87 8.29 26.48
N LEU A 582 1.98 9.60 26.60
CA LEU A 582 3.25 10.31 26.80
C LEU A 582 3.55 10.57 28.28
N SER A 583 2.55 10.91 29.11
CA SER A 583 2.72 11.22 30.53
C SER A 583 3.30 10.05 31.37
N SER A 584 4.09 10.37 32.40
CA SER A 584 4.45 9.41 33.47
C SER A 584 3.54 9.45 34.69
N SER A 585 2.69 10.46 34.84
CA SER A 585 1.82 10.60 36.01
C SER A 585 0.63 9.66 35.86
N GLN A 586 0.51 8.68 36.75
CA GLN A 586 -0.59 7.71 36.71
C GLN A 586 -1.96 8.37 36.97
N THR A 587 -1.97 9.48 37.72
CA THR A 587 -3.17 10.31 37.94
C THR A 587 -3.54 11.07 36.68
N GLU A 588 -2.60 11.78 36.05
CA GLU A 588 -2.82 12.53 34.80
C GLU A 588 -3.26 11.59 33.67
N LYS A 589 -2.66 10.39 33.58
CA LYS A 589 -3.11 9.32 32.68
C LYS A 589 -4.57 8.93 32.92
N ALA A 590 -4.98 8.74 34.18
CA ALA A 590 -6.36 8.41 34.50
C ALA A 590 -7.32 9.55 34.11
N GLU A 591 -6.96 10.81 34.37
CA GLU A 591 -7.74 11.99 34.01
C GLU A 591 -7.86 12.17 32.49
N LEU A 592 -6.75 12.11 31.74
CA LEU A 592 -6.73 12.22 30.28
C LEU A 592 -7.51 11.07 29.63
N LYS A 593 -7.34 9.84 30.13
CA LYS A 593 -8.12 8.67 29.69
C LYS A 593 -9.61 8.87 29.94
N GLN A 594 -10.00 9.41 31.10
CA GLN A 594 -11.41 9.66 31.41
C GLN A 594 -11.99 10.76 30.51
N LYS A 595 -11.31 11.91 30.39
CA LYS A 595 -11.72 13.00 29.49
C LYS A 595 -11.86 12.54 28.03
N ALA A 596 -10.93 11.71 27.54
CA ALA A 596 -11.00 11.12 26.20
C ALA A 596 -12.17 10.15 26.06
N LEU A 597 -12.44 9.32 27.07
CA LEU A 597 -13.58 8.41 27.11
C LEU A 597 -14.92 9.17 27.10
N ASP A 598 -15.07 10.20 27.94
CA ASP A 598 -16.30 10.99 28.06
C ASP A 598 -16.64 11.71 26.75
N LEU A 599 -15.65 12.31 26.09
CA LEU A 599 -15.81 12.89 24.75
C LEU A 599 -16.11 11.82 23.69
N SER A 600 -15.43 10.66 23.73
CA SER A 600 -15.69 9.54 22.81
C SER A 600 -17.14 9.05 22.92
N LEU A 601 -17.68 8.97 24.15
CA LEU A 601 -19.07 8.60 24.40
C LEU A 601 -20.05 9.70 23.97
N LYS A 602 -19.77 10.97 24.30
CA LYS A 602 -20.64 12.11 23.96
C LYS A 602 -20.87 12.26 22.46
N TYR A 603 -19.82 12.10 21.64
CA TYR A 603 -19.89 12.28 20.19
C TYR A 603 -20.00 10.96 19.39
N SER A 604 -20.18 9.84 20.10
CA SER A 604 -20.26 8.48 19.56
C SER A 604 -19.05 8.04 18.72
N PHE A 605 -17.85 8.50 19.08
CA PHE A 605 -16.62 8.04 18.41
C PHE A 605 -16.13 6.70 18.96
N VAL A 606 -15.84 5.77 18.05
CA VAL A 606 -15.08 4.55 18.33
C VAL A 606 -13.60 4.91 18.36
N THR A 607 -12.98 4.69 19.51
CA THR A 607 -11.59 5.03 19.81
C THR A 607 -10.92 3.87 20.56
N PRO A 608 -9.62 3.91 20.89
CA PRO A 608 -8.98 2.87 21.70
C PRO A 608 -9.64 2.58 23.06
N LEU A 609 -10.47 3.51 23.58
CA LEU A 609 -11.16 3.43 24.88
C LEU A 609 -12.63 2.99 24.80
N THR A 610 -13.23 3.03 23.62
CA THR A 610 -14.63 2.65 23.38
C THR A 610 -14.71 1.43 22.46
N SER A 611 -15.92 0.92 22.25
CA SER A 611 -16.24 -0.10 21.25
C SER A 611 -17.71 0.02 20.87
N LEU A 612 -18.02 -0.38 19.63
CA LEU A 612 -19.35 -0.27 19.05
C LEU A 612 -20.04 -1.64 19.16
N LEU A 613 -21.27 -1.65 19.66
CA LEU A 613 -21.99 -2.87 20.02
C LEU A 613 -23.39 -2.90 19.40
N VAL A 614 -23.67 -3.97 18.65
CA VAL A 614 -25.01 -4.36 18.18
C VAL A 614 -25.44 -5.63 18.92
N ILE A 615 -26.72 -5.70 19.30
CA ILE A 615 -27.36 -6.92 19.82
C ILE A 615 -28.72 -7.03 19.13
N LYS A 616 -28.95 -8.13 18.41
CA LYS A 616 -30.28 -8.54 17.95
C LYS A 616 -30.97 -9.31 19.10
N PRO A 617 -32.16 -8.90 19.58
CA PRO A 617 -33.01 -9.74 20.40
C PRO A 617 -33.52 -10.93 19.58
N GLU A 618 -33.74 -12.08 20.22
CA GLU A 618 -34.38 -13.22 19.55
C GLU A 618 -35.85 -12.93 19.23
N ASP A 619 -36.31 -13.44 18.10
CA ASP A 619 -37.68 -13.32 17.63
C ASP A 619 -38.59 -14.24 18.47
N ILE A 620 -39.50 -13.65 19.27
CA ILE A 620 -40.43 -14.40 20.12
C ILE A 620 -41.50 -15.04 19.23
N VAL A 621 -41.41 -16.35 19.02
CA VAL A 621 -42.36 -17.14 18.20
C VAL A 621 -43.80 -17.04 18.74
N PRO A 622 -44.74 -16.43 17.98
CA PRO A 622 -46.17 -16.48 18.31
C PRO A 622 -46.77 -17.83 17.87
N THR A 623 -47.65 -18.41 18.67
CA THR A 623 -48.16 -19.77 18.45
C THR A 623 -49.40 -19.81 17.53
N THR A 624 -49.48 -20.86 16.69
CA THR A 624 -50.66 -21.32 15.92
C THR A 624 -51.18 -20.42 14.78
N ALA A 625 -51.84 -21.06 13.81
CA ALA A 625 -52.08 -20.53 12.45
C ALA A 625 -53.54 -20.60 12.00
N ALA A 626 -53.86 -19.89 10.90
CA ALA A 626 -55.08 -20.07 10.10
C ALA A 626 -54.77 -19.80 8.60
N PRO A 627 -55.19 -20.66 7.64
CA PRO A 627 -54.83 -20.52 6.22
C PRO A 627 -55.98 -19.98 5.34
N LEU A 628 -55.67 -19.37 4.18
CA LEU A 628 -56.65 -19.10 3.12
C LEU A 628 -56.03 -19.04 1.69
N THR A 629 -56.35 -20.05 0.88
CA THR A 629 -56.63 -20.03 -0.59
C THR A 629 -55.57 -19.61 -1.64
N THR A 630 -55.80 -20.09 -2.88
CA THR A 630 -54.86 -20.09 -4.03
C THR A 630 -55.59 -19.88 -5.38
N LEU A 631 -54.81 -19.81 -6.48
CA LEU A 631 -55.18 -19.86 -7.92
C LEU A 631 -55.62 -18.53 -8.60
N PRO A 632 -55.44 -18.36 -9.94
CA PRO A 632 -54.50 -19.03 -10.87
C PRO A 632 -53.72 -18.07 -11.83
N ILE A 633 -52.77 -18.64 -12.59
CA ILE A 633 -51.97 -17.98 -13.66
C ILE A 633 -52.66 -18.09 -15.03
N PRO A 634 -52.45 -17.13 -15.96
CA PRO A 634 -52.56 -17.37 -17.39
C PRO A 634 -51.34 -16.89 -18.24
N THR A 635 -50.55 -17.84 -18.74
CA THR A 635 -49.83 -17.76 -20.05
C THR A 635 -50.80 -18.21 -21.18
N PRO A 636 -50.59 -17.98 -22.51
CA PRO A 636 -49.33 -18.20 -23.24
C PRO A 636 -49.04 -17.32 -24.49
N LEU A 637 -47.87 -17.54 -25.15
CA LEU A 637 -47.74 -18.05 -26.54
C LEU A 637 -46.35 -17.80 -27.17
N GLN A 638 -45.85 -18.78 -27.94
CA GLN A 638 -44.68 -18.69 -28.84
C GLN A 638 -45.12 -18.74 -30.31
N PRO A 639 -44.27 -18.26 -31.24
CA PRO A 639 -44.09 -18.87 -32.56
C PRO A 639 -42.71 -19.57 -32.71
N ASN A 640 -42.54 -20.39 -33.75
CA ASN A 640 -41.44 -21.37 -33.88
C ASN A 640 -40.66 -21.28 -35.21
N LEU A 641 -39.33 -21.44 -35.14
CA LEU A 641 -38.43 -22.04 -36.18
C LEU A 641 -38.31 -21.26 -37.54
N PRO A 642 -37.35 -21.59 -38.46
CA PRO A 642 -36.48 -22.78 -38.56
C PRO A 642 -34.95 -22.50 -38.66
N SER A 643 -34.19 -23.56 -38.96
CA SER A 643 -32.72 -23.66 -38.84
C SER A 643 -31.96 -23.91 -40.16
N ALA A 644 -30.75 -23.33 -40.27
CA ALA A 644 -29.64 -23.77 -41.13
C ALA A 644 -28.31 -23.26 -40.53
N GLY A 645 -27.11 -23.81 -40.77
CA GLY A 645 -26.77 -24.99 -41.59
C GLY A 645 -25.52 -24.76 -42.44
N GLY A 646 -24.31 -24.99 -41.90
CA GLY A 646 -23.04 -24.86 -42.63
C GLY A 646 -21.80 -25.13 -41.77
N GLN A 647 -20.71 -25.62 -42.37
CA GLN A 647 -19.45 -25.95 -41.69
C GLN A 647 -18.24 -25.20 -42.29
N LEU A 648 -17.14 -25.24 -41.52
CA LEU A 648 -15.78 -24.74 -41.75
C LEU A 648 -15.23 -24.89 -43.19
N PRO A 649 -14.19 -24.10 -43.52
CA PRO A 649 -12.87 -24.72 -43.62
C PRO A 649 -11.77 -24.05 -42.76
N GLN A 650 -10.72 -24.82 -42.47
CA GLN A 650 -9.46 -24.36 -41.85
C GLN A 650 -8.42 -23.96 -42.92
N SER A 651 -7.38 -23.22 -42.52
CA SER A 651 -6.08 -23.26 -43.20
C SER A 651 -4.93 -23.03 -42.21
N ASN A 652 -4.02 -24.01 -42.09
CA ASN A 652 -2.79 -23.89 -41.31
C ASN A 652 -1.63 -23.32 -42.17
N SER A 653 -0.65 -22.70 -41.52
CA SER A 653 0.71 -22.56 -42.06
C SER A 653 1.74 -22.74 -40.94
N ARG A 654 2.70 -23.67 -41.11
CA ARG A 654 3.80 -23.95 -40.17
C ARG A 654 5.14 -23.56 -40.77
N ALA A 655 5.95 -22.81 -40.02
CA ALA A 655 7.42 -22.76 -40.03
C ALA A 655 7.85 -21.87 -38.84
N SER A 656 8.98 -22.05 -38.16
CA SER A 656 9.99 -23.12 -38.18
C SER A 656 10.49 -23.37 -36.74
N ALA A 657 11.24 -24.44 -36.49
CA ALA A 657 11.74 -24.75 -35.15
C ALA A 657 13.09 -24.06 -34.85
N SER A 658 13.18 -23.40 -33.70
CA SER A 658 14.42 -23.15 -32.93
C SER A 658 14.44 -24.06 -31.69
N GLN A 659 15.57 -24.15 -30.99
CA GLN A 659 15.71 -25.11 -29.90
C GLN A 659 15.14 -24.54 -28.60
N GLN A 660 14.40 -25.39 -27.87
CA GLN A 660 13.77 -25.04 -26.60
C GLN A 660 14.49 -25.76 -25.47
N PHE A 661 15.33 -25.04 -24.74
CA PHE A 661 15.35 -25.23 -23.29
C PHE A 661 13.95 -24.86 -22.76
N ARG A 662 13.53 -25.50 -21.68
CA ARG A 662 12.34 -25.10 -20.91
C ARG A 662 12.66 -25.21 -19.43
N LEU A 663 12.17 -24.24 -18.68
CA LEU A 663 12.22 -24.23 -17.22
C LEU A 663 10.86 -23.80 -16.70
N SER A 664 10.03 -24.74 -16.25
CA SER A 664 8.73 -24.42 -15.66
C SER A 664 8.75 -24.77 -14.19
N ALA A 665 8.53 -23.81 -13.30
CA ALA A 665 8.02 -24.16 -11.98
C ALA A 665 6.65 -24.87 -12.11
N SER A 666 6.22 -25.57 -11.05
CA SER A 666 5.07 -26.48 -11.15
C SER A 666 4.17 -26.46 -9.91
N ARG A 667 3.02 -27.12 -10.01
CA ARG A 667 1.86 -26.86 -9.14
C ARG A 667 1.92 -27.61 -7.80
N VAL A 668 1.85 -26.83 -6.72
CA VAL A 668 1.57 -27.25 -5.33
C VAL A 668 2.59 -28.27 -4.77
N GLY A 669 3.79 -27.77 -4.44
CA GLY A 669 4.88 -28.58 -3.84
C GLY A 669 5.47 -28.05 -2.52
N ALA A 670 5.11 -26.84 -2.09
CA ALA A 670 5.58 -26.23 -0.84
C ALA A 670 7.11 -25.93 -0.77
N ASP A 671 7.69 -25.42 -1.86
CA ASP A 671 8.86 -24.50 -1.87
C ASP A 671 9.08 -23.92 -3.30
N PRO A 672 10.05 -23.02 -3.55
CA PRO A 672 10.24 -22.39 -4.85
C PRO A 672 10.96 -23.38 -5.77
N HIS A 673 10.15 -24.14 -6.50
CA HIS A 673 10.56 -25.34 -7.22
C HIS A 673 11.07 -25.03 -8.64
N PHE A 674 12.37 -25.20 -8.86
CA PHE A 674 13.03 -24.95 -10.15
C PHE A 674 13.20 -26.25 -10.94
N ILE A 675 12.73 -26.24 -12.19
CA ILE A 675 12.87 -27.36 -13.12
C ILE A 675 13.78 -26.94 -14.29
N ILE A 676 14.77 -27.75 -14.64
CA ILE A 676 15.68 -27.55 -15.78
C ILE A 676 15.53 -28.72 -16.76
N ASP A 677 15.07 -28.47 -17.99
CA ASP A 677 15.18 -29.44 -19.08
C ASP A 677 16.56 -29.36 -19.76
N VAL A 678 17.34 -30.44 -19.71
CA VAL A 678 18.65 -30.57 -20.35
C VAL A 678 18.50 -31.21 -21.74
N PRO A 679 18.65 -30.46 -22.85
CA PRO A 679 18.23 -30.92 -24.18
C PRO A 679 19.06 -32.07 -24.74
N TYR A 680 20.36 -32.15 -24.41
CA TYR A 680 21.24 -33.22 -24.91
C TYR A 680 21.15 -34.53 -24.11
N GLY A 681 20.61 -34.49 -22.89
CA GLY A 681 20.45 -35.68 -22.03
C GLY A 681 19.08 -36.35 -22.09
N ASN A 682 18.07 -35.67 -22.66
CA ASN A 682 16.65 -35.97 -22.48
C ASN A 682 16.34 -36.23 -20.98
N LEU A 683 16.66 -35.20 -20.18
CA LEU A 683 16.86 -35.24 -18.74
C LEU A 683 16.27 -33.97 -18.13
N THR A 684 15.25 -34.12 -17.29
CA THR A 684 14.67 -33.03 -16.51
C THR A 684 15.17 -33.10 -15.07
N ILE A 685 15.74 -32.01 -14.55
CA ILE A 685 16.28 -31.89 -13.19
C ILE A 685 15.36 -30.98 -12.37
N CYS A 686 15.12 -31.33 -11.11
CA CYS A 686 14.31 -30.56 -10.17
C CYS A 686 15.11 -30.25 -8.89
N PHE A 687 15.02 -29.01 -8.39
CA PHE A 687 15.56 -28.61 -7.10
C PHE A 687 14.76 -27.44 -6.50
N ASP A 688 14.81 -27.31 -5.17
CA ASP A 688 14.25 -26.18 -4.43
C ASP A 688 15.38 -25.30 -3.88
N LEU A 689 15.10 -24.03 -3.54
CA LEU A 689 16.04 -23.14 -2.85
C LEU A 689 15.55 -22.70 -1.48
N GLN A 690 16.44 -22.79 -0.49
CA GLN A 690 16.24 -22.19 0.83
C GLN A 690 16.63 -20.71 0.80
N ALA A 691 15.63 -19.83 0.87
CA ALA A 691 15.79 -18.39 0.99
C ALA A 691 14.72 -17.81 1.95
N ASP A 692 15.09 -16.79 2.70
CA ASP A 692 14.17 -16.13 3.63
C ASP A 692 13.14 -15.26 2.87
N ALA A 693 11.97 -15.05 3.46
CA ALA A 693 10.98 -14.13 2.91
C ALA A 693 11.54 -12.69 2.85
N GLY A 694 11.44 -12.06 1.68
CA GLY A 694 12.06 -10.77 1.36
C GLY A 694 13.45 -10.85 0.74
N THR A 695 14.03 -12.05 0.56
CA THR A 695 15.26 -12.23 -0.23
C THR A 695 15.00 -11.94 -1.71
N LEU A 696 15.93 -11.23 -2.36
CA LEU A 696 15.96 -11.06 -3.81
C LEU A 696 17.03 -11.98 -4.41
N ILE A 697 16.67 -12.78 -5.43
CA ILE A 697 17.57 -13.77 -6.08
C ILE A 697 17.73 -13.44 -7.56
N ASN A 698 18.96 -13.47 -8.09
CA ASN A 698 19.24 -13.36 -9.51
C ASN A 698 18.97 -14.69 -10.25
N LEU A 699 17.92 -14.71 -11.07
CA LEU A 699 17.58 -15.87 -11.91
C LEU A 699 18.45 -15.94 -13.17
N LEU A 700 18.82 -14.79 -13.72
CA LEU A 700 19.53 -14.66 -14.99
C LEU A 700 20.34 -13.36 -15.03
N SER A 701 21.54 -13.40 -15.59
CA SER A 701 22.34 -12.22 -15.95
C SER A 701 23.14 -12.50 -17.22
N ASP A 702 23.07 -11.61 -18.22
CA ASP A 702 23.96 -11.60 -19.39
C ASP A 702 24.53 -10.18 -19.59
N PRO A 703 25.79 -9.92 -19.17
CA PRO A 703 26.40 -8.59 -19.23
C PRO A 703 26.83 -8.19 -20.65
N VAL A 704 26.76 -9.09 -21.64
CA VAL A 704 27.04 -8.79 -23.05
C VAL A 704 25.77 -8.31 -23.78
N LEU A 705 24.61 -8.81 -23.36
CA LEU A 705 23.31 -8.38 -23.89
C LEU A 705 22.64 -7.27 -23.07
N ASP A 706 23.19 -6.97 -21.89
CA ASP A 706 22.65 -6.06 -20.86
C ASP A 706 21.26 -6.53 -20.41
N ILE A 707 21.19 -7.75 -19.86
CA ILE A 707 19.95 -8.40 -19.43
C ILE A 707 20.12 -8.96 -18.02
N HIS A 708 19.26 -8.57 -17.08
CA HIS A 708 19.27 -9.09 -15.71
C HIS A 708 17.85 -9.39 -15.24
N VAL A 709 17.61 -10.56 -14.66
CA VAL A 709 16.33 -10.99 -14.07
C VAL A 709 16.55 -11.30 -12.60
N ASN A 710 15.85 -10.58 -11.73
CA ASN A 710 15.79 -10.86 -10.29
C ASN A 710 14.36 -11.17 -9.86
N ALA A 711 14.20 -11.93 -8.78
CA ALA A 711 12.90 -12.28 -8.20
C ALA A 711 12.89 -12.14 -6.68
N GLU A 712 11.76 -11.69 -6.12
CA GLU A 712 11.50 -11.57 -4.69
C GLU A 712 10.87 -12.86 -4.14
N VAL A 713 11.44 -13.39 -3.05
CA VAL A 713 10.94 -14.56 -2.34
C VAL A 713 9.88 -14.16 -1.31
N ILE A 714 8.69 -14.77 -1.37
CA ILE A 714 7.57 -14.54 -0.44
C ILE A 714 7.15 -15.85 0.26
N PRO A 715 6.57 -15.79 1.47
CA PRO A 715 6.19 -16.98 2.23
C PRO A 715 4.79 -17.48 1.86
N VAL A 716 4.55 -18.78 2.05
CA VAL A 716 3.22 -19.40 1.95
C VAL A 716 2.57 -19.46 3.34
N GLU A 717 1.55 -18.62 3.57
CA GLU A 717 0.71 -18.70 4.77
C GLU A 717 -0.25 -19.91 4.69
N MET A 718 0.17 -21.08 5.19
CA MET A 718 -0.71 -22.24 5.29
C MET A 718 -1.82 -22.04 6.34
N SER A 719 -3.06 -21.92 5.88
CA SER A 719 -4.27 -21.68 6.70
C SER A 719 -4.81 -22.92 7.43
N VAL A 720 -3.91 -23.78 7.96
CA VAL A 720 -4.27 -25.00 8.71
C VAL A 720 -3.47 -25.07 10.02
N PRO A 721 -4.11 -25.32 11.18
CA PRO A 721 -3.38 -25.45 12.45
C PRO A 721 -2.60 -26.77 12.50
N VAL A 722 -1.28 -26.70 12.36
CA VAL A 722 -0.36 -27.82 12.58
C VAL A 722 -0.47 -28.28 14.04
N SER A 723 -0.64 -29.58 14.28
CA SER A 723 -0.67 -30.13 15.64
C SER A 723 0.69 -29.92 16.34
N PRO A 724 0.72 -29.62 17.66
CA PRO A 724 1.94 -29.27 18.38
C PRO A 724 2.79 -30.51 18.76
N VAL A 725 3.23 -31.29 17.75
CA VAL A 725 4.19 -32.39 17.87
C VAL A 725 5.05 -32.42 16.60
N GLN A 726 6.38 -32.42 16.76
CA GLN A 726 7.41 -32.18 15.72
C GLN A 726 7.45 -30.72 15.22
N SER A 727 8.60 -30.09 14.99
CA SER A 727 9.90 -30.03 15.70
C SER A 727 10.80 -29.07 14.91
N ASP A 728 11.70 -28.33 15.57
CA ASP A 728 12.59 -27.36 14.90
C ASP A 728 13.50 -28.03 13.85
N SER A 729 13.31 -27.73 12.56
CA SER A 729 14.33 -27.90 11.50
C SER A 729 13.94 -27.34 10.12
N ASN A 730 12.69 -27.44 9.70
CA ASN A 730 12.29 -27.08 8.33
C ASN A 730 11.85 -25.61 8.22
N PRO A 731 12.31 -24.85 7.21
CA PRO A 731 11.77 -23.52 6.90
C PRO A 731 10.32 -23.61 6.41
N LEU A 732 9.62 -22.48 6.38
CA LEU A 732 8.29 -22.40 5.79
C LEU A 732 8.38 -22.32 4.26
N PRO A 733 7.46 -22.97 3.51
CA PRO A 733 7.39 -22.91 2.06
C PRO A 733 7.45 -21.48 1.50
N SER A 734 8.25 -21.29 0.45
CA SER A 734 8.39 -19.99 -0.24
C SER A 734 8.10 -20.04 -1.75
N LEU A 735 7.88 -18.86 -2.36
CA LEU A 735 7.44 -18.67 -3.75
C LEU A 735 8.02 -17.35 -4.33
N LEU A 736 7.98 -17.15 -5.65
CA LEU A 736 8.38 -15.86 -6.26
C LEU A 736 7.19 -14.88 -6.31
N GLY A 737 7.28 -13.77 -5.58
CA GLY A 737 6.18 -12.80 -5.40
C GLY A 737 6.24 -11.57 -6.31
N SER A 738 7.43 -11.20 -6.78
CA SER A 738 7.64 -10.15 -7.80
C SER A 738 8.92 -10.43 -8.59
N LEU A 739 9.04 -9.87 -9.80
CA LEU A 739 10.25 -9.94 -10.61
C LEU A 739 10.66 -8.56 -11.14
N GLY A 740 11.95 -8.35 -11.31
CA GLY A 740 12.51 -7.20 -12.03
C GLY A 740 13.35 -7.70 -13.20
N ILE A 741 13.08 -7.20 -14.41
CA ILE A 741 13.85 -7.51 -15.62
C ILE A 741 14.44 -6.22 -16.19
N SER A 742 15.76 -6.09 -16.11
CA SER A 742 16.52 -5.06 -16.83
C SER A 742 16.74 -5.53 -18.28
N LEU A 743 16.50 -4.65 -19.24
CA LEU A 743 16.63 -4.88 -20.69
C LEU A 743 17.36 -3.69 -21.31
N GLY A 744 18.69 -3.69 -21.20
CA GLY A 744 19.48 -2.50 -21.42
C GLY A 744 19.13 -1.44 -20.38
N HIS A 745 18.87 -0.22 -20.85
CA HIS A 745 18.44 0.88 -20.00
C HIS A 745 16.98 0.77 -19.50
N TYR A 746 16.15 -0.12 -20.08
CA TYR A 746 14.75 -0.30 -19.70
C TYR A 746 14.60 -1.21 -18.48
N LYS A 747 13.72 -0.85 -17.54
CA LYS A 747 13.43 -1.60 -16.31
C LYS A 747 11.97 -2.05 -16.26
N VAL A 748 11.75 -3.35 -16.38
CA VAL A 748 10.44 -4.00 -16.35
C VAL A 748 10.16 -4.56 -14.95
N LEU A 749 9.30 -3.91 -14.18
CA LEU A 749 8.83 -4.40 -12.87
C LEU A 749 7.59 -5.27 -13.08
N ILE A 750 7.58 -6.48 -12.54
CA ILE A 750 6.54 -7.48 -12.68
C ILE A 750 5.98 -7.78 -11.30
N SER A 751 4.72 -7.43 -11.06
CA SER A 751 4.04 -7.57 -9.75
C SER A 751 2.68 -8.26 -9.89
N PRO A 752 2.07 -8.79 -8.81
CA PRO A 752 0.74 -9.40 -8.85
C PRO A 752 -0.41 -8.50 -9.31
N LYS A 753 -0.15 -7.21 -9.53
CA LYS A 753 -1.14 -6.20 -9.96
C LYS A 753 -0.96 -5.78 -11.42
N HIS A 754 0.29 -5.73 -11.89
CA HIS A 754 0.65 -5.18 -13.19
C HIS A 754 2.13 -5.47 -13.52
N VAL A 755 2.46 -5.27 -14.80
CA VAL A 755 3.80 -5.01 -15.27
C VAL A 755 3.95 -3.50 -15.52
N LEU A 756 5.04 -2.90 -15.03
CA LEU A 756 5.44 -1.52 -15.27
C LEU A 756 6.76 -1.51 -16.05
N ILE A 757 6.93 -0.58 -16.98
CA ILE A 757 8.22 -0.32 -17.63
C ILE A 757 8.63 1.13 -17.32
N ASP A 758 9.83 1.31 -16.75
CA ASP A 758 10.44 2.57 -16.31
C ASP A 758 9.57 3.44 -15.37
N ASN A 759 8.58 2.81 -14.71
CA ASN A 759 7.50 3.47 -13.95
C ASN A 759 6.57 4.38 -14.78
N GLU A 760 6.70 4.41 -16.11
CA GLU A 760 5.84 5.19 -17.02
C GLU A 760 4.83 4.33 -17.77
N ILE A 761 5.24 3.18 -18.33
CA ILE A 761 4.38 2.34 -19.16
C ILE A 761 3.69 1.27 -18.30
N TYR A 762 2.44 1.55 -17.92
CA TYR A 762 1.59 0.60 -17.21
C TYR A 762 0.98 -0.46 -18.13
N MET A 763 1.02 -1.73 -17.70
CA MET A 763 0.39 -2.88 -18.35
C MET A 763 -0.24 -3.79 -17.29
N PRO A 764 -1.56 -3.71 -17.05
CA PRO A 764 -2.25 -4.65 -16.18
C PRO A 764 -2.35 -6.03 -16.85
N TRP A 765 -2.36 -7.09 -16.03
CA TRP A 765 -2.29 -8.47 -16.52
C TRP A 765 -3.52 -8.92 -17.34
N ASP A 766 -4.69 -8.35 -17.05
CA ASP A 766 -5.94 -8.56 -17.78
C ASP A 766 -5.88 -8.16 -19.27
N THR A 767 -4.94 -7.29 -19.63
CA THR A 767 -4.90 -6.65 -20.95
C THR A 767 -3.86 -7.31 -21.84
N SER A 768 -4.32 -8.05 -22.86
CA SER A 768 -3.42 -8.58 -23.89
C SER A 768 -2.83 -7.44 -24.73
N LYS A 769 -1.54 -7.15 -24.54
CA LYS A 769 -0.87 -5.93 -25.01
C LYS A 769 0.60 -6.21 -25.31
N THR A 770 1.04 -5.85 -26.52
CA THR A 770 2.47 -5.83 -26.90
C THR A 770 3.01 -4.39 -26.79
N ILE A 771 4.16 -4.25 -26.17
CA ILE A 771 5.02 -3.06 -26.20
C ILE A 771 6.32 -3.44 -26.90
N ILE A 772 6.78 -2.57 -27.80
CA ILE A 772 8.01 -2.76 -28.58
C ILE A 772 8.97 -1.64 -28.19
N LEU A 773 10.14 -2.01 -27.65
CA LEU A 773 11.20 -1.09 -27.24
C LEU A 773 12.51 -1.53 -27.91
N ASP A 774 12.99 -0.76 -28.88
CA ASP A 774 14.15 -1.10 -29.74
C ASP A 774 14.13 -2.52 -30.33
N LYS A 775 14.75 -3.49 -29.63
CA LYS A 775 14.88 -4.92 -30.00
C LYS A 775 14.05 -5.87 -29.12
N TYR A 776 13.32 -5.33 -28.14
CA TYR A 776 12.60 -6.06 -27.10
C TYR A 776 11.09 -5.99 -27.34
N ASN A 777 10.45 -7.14 -27.55
CA ASN A 777 8.99 -7.27 -27.69
C ASN A 777 8.41 -7.83 -26.38
N ILE A 778 7.83 -6.97 -25.56
CA ILE A 778 7.24 -7.32 -24.25
C ILE A 778 5.72 -7.47 -24.45
N THR A 779 5.16 -8.66 -24.26
CA THR A 779 3.75 -8.94 -24.54
C THR A 779 3.05 -9.63 -23.37
N ILE A 780 1.97 -9.03 -22.86
CA ILE A 780 1.00 -9.73 -22.01
C ILE A 780 -0.01 -10.46 -22.90
N GLN A 781 -0.38 -11.67 -22.52
CA GLN A 781 -1.36 -12.56 -23.16
C GLN A 781 -2.24 -13.22 -22.10
N ASP A 782 -3.49 -13.53 -22.46
CA ASP A 782 -4.40 -14.44 -21.74
C ASP A 782 -4.58 -14.19 -20.23
N GLY A 783 -4.47 -12.94 -19.76
CA GLY A 783 -4.74 -12.55 -18.37
C GLY A 783 -3.64 -12.88 -17.36
N HIS A 784 -2.68 -13.73 -17.73
CA HIS A 784 -1.76 -14.39 -16.79
C HIS A 784 -0.36 -14.67 -17.34
N HIS A 785 -0.08 -14.39 -18.62
CA HIS A 785 1.16 -14.77 -19.30
C HIS A 785 1.86 -13.52 -19.84
N LEU A 786 3.07 -13.24 -19.37
CA LEU A 786 3.97 -12.25 -19.94
C LEU A 786 5.04 -12.98 -20.75
N SER A 787 5.34 -12.51 -21.95
CA SER A 787 6.49 -12.93 -22.72
C SER A 787 7.37 -11.75 -23.13
N ILE A 788 8.67 -12.01 -23.27
CA ILE A 788 9.67 -11.03 -23.71
C ILE A 788 10.54 -11.70 -24.78
N THR A 789 10.33 -11.30 -26.03
CA THR A 789 11.14 -11.76 -27.17
C THR A 789 12.26 -10.76 -27.46
N ILE A 790 13.48 -11.23 -27.70
CA ILE A 790 14.65 -10.37 -27.96
C ILE A 790 15.31 -10.81 -29.27
N GLY A 791 15.09 -10.05 -30.33
CA GLY A 791 15.31 -10.55 -31.70
C GLY A 791 14.47 -11.80 -32.00
N ASP A 792 15.01 -12.72 -32.77
CA ASP A 792 14.35 -13.99 -33.13
C ASP A 792 14.79 -15.20 -32.26
N ASN A 793 15.78 -15.01 -31.36
CA ASN A 793 16.56 -16.11 -30.76
C ASN A 793 16.46 -16.24 -29.23
N ILE A 794 15.78 -15.31 -28.55
CA ILE A 794 15.52 -15.37 -27.09
C ILE A 794 14.05 -15.14 -26.84
N TYR A 795 13.42 -16.02 -26.07
CA TYR A 795 12.05 -15.89 -25.59
C TYR A 795 11.99 -16.21 -24.10
N LEU A 796 11.78 -15.17 -23.30
CA LEU A 796 11.53 -15.25 -21.87
C LEU A 796 10.03 -15.22 -21.60
N LYS A 797 9.61 -15.83 -20.50
CA LYS A 797 8.22 -16.00 -20.13
C LYS A 797 8.06 -15.93 -18.62
N VAL A 798 7.01 -15.25 -18.17
CA VAL A 798 6.57 -15.21 -16.77
C VAL A 798 5.10 -15.56 -16.71
N LEU A 799 4.74 -16.54 -15.89
CA LEU A 799 3.38 -17.04 -15.76
C LEU A 799 2.85 -16.75 -14.35
N MET A 800 1.72 -16.04 -14.27
CA MET A 800 1.10 -15.61 -13.02
C MET A 800 0.15 -16.67 -12.46
N HIS A 801 0.45 -17.18 -11.27
CA HIS A 801 -0.27 -18.27 -10.65
C HIS A 801 -1.25 -17.80 -9.55
N THR A 802 -2.51 -17.67 -9.95
CA THR A 802 -3.66 -17.30 -9.10
C THR A 802 -4.39 -18.57 -8.62
N GLN A 803 -3.69 -19.46 -7.93
CA GLN A 803 -4.02 -20.89 -7.97
C GLN A 803 -5.16 -21.34 -7.03
N TRP A 804 -5.38 -20.65 -5.91
CA TRP A 804 -6.48 -20.91 -4.95
C TRP A 804 -6.94 -19.60 -4.30
N LYS A 805 -8.16 -19.57 -3.73
CA LYS A 805 -8.52 -18.55 -2.71
C LYS A 805 -7.51 -18.66 -1.55
N ASP A 806 -7.15 -17.51 -0.99
CA ASP A 806 -6.24 -17.35 0.16
C ASP A 806 -4.77 -17.81 -0.02
N HIS A 807 -4.36 -18.30 -1.20
CA HIS A 807 -2.95 -18.42 -1.56
C HIS A 807 -2.39 -17.07 -2.05
N PRO A 808 -1.14 -16.70 -1.74
CA PRO A 808 -0.49 -15.57 -2.38
C PRO A 808 -0.34 -15.83 -3.90
N VAL A 809 -0.50 -14.76 -4.69
CA VAL A 809 -0.18 -14.79 -6.13
C VAL A 809 1.33 -14.90 -6.28
N PHE A 810 1.77 -15.84 -7.11
CA PHE A 810 3.20 -16.07 -7.39
C PHE A 810 3.48 -16.17 -8.88
N PHE A 811 4.76 -16.21 -9.23
CA PHE A 811 5.25 -16.23 -10.60
C PHE A 811 6.17 -17.40 -10.88
N ASP A 812 5.95 -18.03 -12.02
CA ASP A 812 6.87 -19.02 -12.60
C ASP A 812 7.66 -18.32 -13.72
N PHE A 813 9.00 -18.41 -13.69
CA PHE A 813 9.88 -17.85 -14.72
C PHE A 813 10.42 -18.94 -15.64
N THR A 814 10.35 -18.72 -16.95
CA THR A 814 10.71 -19.68 -17.99
C THR A 814 11.53 -19.02 -19.09
N MET A 815 12.59 -19.69 -19.53
CA MET A 815 13.22 -19.47 -20.84
C MET A 815 12.64 -20.55 -21.78
N GLU A 816 11.93 -20.17 -22.85
CA GLU A 816 11.38 -21.13 -23.85
C GLU A 816 12.22 -21.18 -25.15
N SER A 817 13.09 -20.20 -25.36
CA SER A 817 14.17 -20.25 -26.36
C SER A 817 15.30 -19.35 -25.89
N ALA A 818 16.53 -19.80 -26.08
CA ALA A 818 17.71 -19.24 -25.43
C ALA A 818 18.96 -19.22 -26.35
N ASP A 819 18.81 -19.62 -27.61
CA ASP A 819 19.88 -19.78 -28.60
C ASP A 819 20.64 -18.46 -28.92
N GLY A 820 20.12 -17.31 -28.45
CA GLY A 820 20.72 -15.99 -28.62
C GLY A 820 21.52 -15.44 -27.43
N PHE A 821 21.59 -16.12 -26.28
CA PHE A 821 22.39 -15.65 -25.12
C PHE A 821 23.90 -15.72 -25.39
N SER A 822 24.66 -14.84 -24.74
CA SER A 822 26.12 -14.84 -24.84
C SER A 822 26.76 -15.98 -24.04
N ASN A 823 28.03 -16.28 -24.32
CA ASN A 823 28.83 -17.23 -23.52
C ASN A 823 29.13 -16.72 -22.09
N ALA A 824 28.69 -15.51 -21.73
CA ALA A 824 28.78 -14.94 -20.39
C ALA A 824 27.41 -14.87 -19.68
N VAL A 825 26.40 -15.61 -20.17
CA VAL A 825 25.13 -15.75 -19.45
C VAL A 825 25.32 -16.60 -18.18
N HIS A 826 24.83 -16.08 -17.05
CA HIS A 826 24.96 -16.66 -15.72
C HIS A 826 23.72 -16.29 -14.87
N GLY A 827 23.85 -16.27 -13.54
CA GLY A 827 22.70 -16.30 -12.63
C GLY A 827 22.16 -17.72 -12.45
N LEU A 828 21.20 -17.88 -11.53
CA LEU A 828 20.76 -19.19 -11.04
C LEU A 828 20.38 -20.17 -12.17
N LEU A 829 19.64 -19.69 -13.17
CA LEU A 829 19.14 -20.48 -14.29
C LEU A 829 19.98 -20.28 -15.55
N GLY A 830 20.57 -19.08 -15.73
CA GLY A 830 21.36 -18.75 -16.91
C GLY A 830 22.64 -19.56 -17.04
N GLN A 831 23.26 -19.97 -15.92
CA GLN A 831 24.48 -20.81 -15.92
C GLN A 831 24.34 -22.10 -16.74
N PHE A 832 23.12 -22.65 -16.84
CA PHE A 832 22.86 -23.94 -17.47
C PHE A 832 22.74 -23.88 -19.00
N GLN A 833 22.77 -22.69 -19.62
CA GLN A 833 22.64 -22.54 -21.08
C GLN A 833 23.81 -23.18 -21.85
N HIS A 834 25.02 -23.13 -21.30
CA HIS A 834 26.24 -23.65 -21.94
C HIS A 834 26.89 -24.82 -21.17
N LYS A 835 26.25 -25.30 -20.10
CA LYS A 835 26.80 -26.30 -19.17
C LYS A 835 26.49 -27.71 -19.64
N GLU A 836 27.51 -28.55 -19.87
CA GLU A 836 27.30 -29.93 -20.30
C GLU A 836 26.92 -30.82 -19.11
N ILE A 837 25.67 -31.30 -19.13
CA ILE A 837 25.11 -32.20 -18.13
C ILE A 837 24.69 -33.51 -18.80
N THR A 838 25.19 -34.63 -18.29
CA THR A 838 24.87 -35.97 -18.80
C THR A 838 24.41 -36.90 -17.66
N MET A 839 23.83 -38.06 -17.99
CA MET A 839 23.35 -39.00 -16.98
C MET A 839 23.89 -40.41 -17.26
N LYS A 840 24.78 -40.88 -16.38
CA LYS A 840 25.65 -42.04 -16.60
C LYS A 840 25.01 -43.40 -16.28
N ASP A 841 24.20 -43.46 -15.23
CA ASP A 841 23.62 -44.71 -14.72
C ASP A 841 22.16 -44.46 -14.27
N ARG A 842 21.22 -45.29 -14.75
CA ARG A 842 19.76 -45.12 -14.55
C ARG A 842 19.14 -46.04 -13.49
N HIS A 843 19.87 -47.05 -13.01
CA HIS A 843 19.27 -48.15 -12.25
C HIS A 843 20.15 -48.63 -11.08
N ARG A 844 20.69 -47.71 -10.27
CA ARG A 844 21.59 -48.05 -9.14
C ARG A 844 20.85 -48.47 -7.87
N GLY A 845 19.97 -49.46 -8.04
CA GLY A 845 19.16 -50.09 -7.00
C GLY A 845 17.92 -49.29 -6.59
N GLU A 846 16.95 -49.98 -6.01
CA GLU A 846 15.86 -49.35 -5.26
C GLU A 846 16.43 -48.71 -3.98
N SER A 847 15.98 -47.50 -3.64
CA SER A 847 16.21 -46.97 -2.29
C SER A 847 15.39 -47.74 -1.25
N LEU A 848 15.71 -47.60 0.04
CA LEU A 848 14.90 -48.12 1.16
C LEU A 848 13.43 -47.65 1.12
N ASN A 849 13.14 -46.59 0.34
CA ASN A 849 11.82 -45.99 0.16
C ASN A 849 11.27 -46.22 -1.26
N GLY A 850 11.77 -47.20 -2.02
CA GLY A 850 11.24 -47.60 -3.34
C GLY A 850 11.46 -46.62 -4.50
N HIS A 851 12.29 -45.58 -4.32
CA HIS A 851 12.58 -44.61 -5.39
C HIS A 851 13.74 -45.10 -6.28
N ILE A 852 13.66 -44.79 -7.58
CA ILE A 852 14.69 -45.15 -8.58
C ILE A 852 15.87 -44.19 -8.46
N ARG A 853 17.10 -44.71 -8.36
CA ARG A 853 18.33 -43.92 -8.19
C ARG A 853 19.17 -43.89 -9.47
N GLY A 854 19.65 -42.70 -9.82
CA GLY A 854 20.55 -42.45 -10.94
C GLY A 854 21.79 -41.64 -10.55
N VAL A 855 22.67 -41.40 -11.52
CA VAL A 855 23.87 -40.57 -11.39
C VAL A 855 23.93 -39.57 -12.54
N ILE A 856 23.96 -38.27 -12.21
CA ILE A 856 24.22 -37.19 -13.17
C ILE A 856 25.71 -36.83 -13.09
N GLU A 857 26.30 -36.53 -14.25
CA GLU A 857 27.62 -35.92 -14.35
C GLU A 857 27.50 -34.51 -14.92
N THR A 858 28.13 -33.55 -14.25
CA THR A 858 28.28 -32.17 -14.69
C THR A 858 29.76 -31.80 -14.59
N GLU A 859 30.39 -31.47 -15.72
CA GLU A 859 31.79 -31.02 -15.78
C GLU A 859 32.82 -31.92 -15.05
N GLY A 860 32.55 -33.23 -15.01
CA GLY A 860 33.39 -34.24 -14.35
C GLY A 860 33.07 -34.53 -12.88
N HIS A 861 32.07 -33.86 -12.29
CA HIS A 861 31.53 -34.20 -10.98
C HIS A 861 30.34 -35.15 -11.12
N GLU A 862 30.41 -36.34 -10.51
CA GLU A 862 29.30 -37.31 -10.43
C GLU A 862 28.52 -37.13 -9.13
N GLU A 863 27.21 -36.89 -9.22
CA GLU A 863 26.31 -36.74 -8.07
C GLU A 863 25.02 -37.55 -8.21
N PHE A 864 24.47 -37.95 -7.06
CA PHE A 864 23.34 -38.88 -7.00
C PHE A 864 21.98 -38.19 -7.03
N VAL A 865 21.14 -38.62 -7.96
CA VAL A 865 19.75 -38.15 -8.09
C VAL A 865 18.73 -39.26 -7.90
N TYR A 866 17.52 -38.85 -7.56
CA TYR A 866 16.38 -39.75 -7.35
C TYR A 866 15.24 -39.36 -8.29
N LYS A 867 14.70 -40.33 -9.03
CA LYS A 867 13.47 -40.11 -9.79
C LYS A 867 12.28 -40.21 -8.84
N MET A 868 11.47 -39.17 -8.77
CA MET A 868 10.14 -39.25 -8.17
C MET A 868 9.14 -39.70 -9.24
N ASN A 869 8.34 -40.72 -8.92
CA ASN A 869 7.16 -41.07 -9.71
C ASN A 869 5.96 -40.22 -9.23
N GLU A 870 4.87 -40.21 -9.99
CA GLU A 870 3.67 -39.38 -9.76
C GLU A 870 3.11 -39.44 -8.32
N THR A 871 3.52 -38.49 -7.47
CA THR A 871 2.91 -38.21 -6.17
C THR A 871 2.66 -36.72 -6.00
N VAL A 872 1.38 -36.33 -6.12
CA VAL A 872 0.81 -35.02 -5.80
C VAL A 872 1.38 -33.82 -6.59
N GLY A 873 0.59 -33.30 -7.53
CA GLY A 873 0.77 -31.96 -8.11
C GLY A 873 1.68 -31.86 -9.34
N ILE A 874 2.86 -32.48 -9.30
CA ILE A 874 3.87 -32.39 -10.37
C ILE A 874 3.43 -33.23 -11.58
N THR A 875 3.26 -32.60 -12.75
CA THR A 875 2.82 -33.24 -14.02
C THR A 875 3.98 -33.68 -14.93
N THR A 876 5.22 -33.59 -14.45
CA THR A 876 6.45 -33.80 -15.23
C THR A 876 7.37 -34.73 -14.46
N GLU A 877 7.81 -35.84 -15.06
CA GLU A 877 8.80 -36.71 -14.43
C GLU A 877 10.18 -36.02 -14.40
N CYS A 878 10.77 -35.87 -13.21
CA CYS A 878 12.11 -35.28 -13.08
C CYS A 878 12.99 -36.00 -12.05
N TRP A 879 14.28 -35.65 -12.09
CA TRP A 879 15.32 -36.15 -11.20
C TRP A 879 15.64 -35.11 -10.14
N TRP A 880 15.42 -35.45 -8.87
CA TRP A 880 15.64 -34.56 -7.76
C TRP A 880 17.13 -34.39 -7.46
N ALA A 881 17.56 -33.13 -7.30
CA ALA A 881 18.93 -32.69 -7.04
C ALA A 881 19.00 -31.80 -5.79
N LEU A 882 20.20 -31.68 -5.19
CA LEU A 882 20.49 -30.69 -4.15
C LEU A 882 21.19 -29.48 -4.79
N PRO A 883 20.75 -28.23 -4.56
CA PRO A 883 21.22 -27.07 -5.31
C PRO A 883 22.74 -26.87 -5.19
N GLU A 884 23.32 -27.03 -4.01
CA GLU A 884 24.74 -26.78 -3.69
C GLU A 884 25.72 -27.77 -4.36
N LYS A 885 25.21 -28.60 -5.28
CA LYS A 885 25.94 -29.62 -6.04
C LYS A 885 25.92 -29.41 -7.56
N TYR A 886 25.09 -28.50 -8.06
CA TYR A 886 24.90 -28.27 -9.50
C TYR A 886 24.96 -26.80 -9.89
N ILE A 887 24.61 -25.88 -8.97
CA ILE A 887 24.87 -24.44 -9.16
C ILE A 887 26.34 -24.14 -8.90
N ASP A 888 26.88 -23.12 -9.57
CA ASP A 888 28.22 -22.61 -9.30
C ASP A 888 28.20 -21.75 -8.03
N GLY A 889 28.99 -22.13 -7.01
CA GLY A 889 29.06 -21.42 -5.73
C GLY A 889 27.96 -21.77 -4.72
N GLU A 890 27.75 -20.90 -3.73
CA GLU A 890 26.68 -21.02 -2.74
C GLU A 890 25.40 -20.28 -3.18
N THR A 891 24.22 -20.79 -2.80
CA THR A 891 22.90 -20.17 -3.03
C THR A 891 22.85 -18.66 -2.70
N LYS A 892 23.59 -18.24 -1.66
CA LYS A 892 23.63 -16.84 -1.19
C LYS A 892 24.41 -15.91 -2.10
N GLU A 893 25.30 -16.43 -2.94
CA GLU A 893 26.11 -15.63 -3.87
C GLU A 893 25.26 -15.10 -5.05
N TYR A 894 24.09 -15.72 -5.28
CA TYR A 894 23.04 -15.28 -6.20
C TYR A 894 22.07 -14.25 -5.59
N PHE A 895 22.21 -13.87 -4.32
CA PHE A 895 21.33 -12.90 -3.68
C PHE A 895 21.73 -11.46 -4.08
N VAL A 896 20.75 -10.62 -4.37
CA VAL A 896 20.94 -9.23 -4.84
C VAL A 896 20.34 -8.20 -3.88
N SER A 897 20.72 -6.93 -4.04
CA SER A 897 20.39 -5.86 -3.07
C SER A 897 19.21 -4.96 -3.48
N ASP A 898 18.87 -4.95 -4.76
CA ASP A 898 17.71 -4.29 -5.36
C ASP A 898 17.18 -5.15 -6.52
N ILE A 899 15.89 -5.06 -6.81
CA ILE A 899 15.23 -5.91 -7.82
C ILE A 899 15.71 -5.63 -9.26
N PHE A 900 16.44 -4.53 -9.50
CA PHE A 900 17.11 -4.22 -10.75
C PHE A 900 18.65 -4.12 -10.61
N SER A 901 19.24 -4.68 -9.56
CA SER A 901 20.71 -4.73 -9.40
C SER A 901 21.34 -5.93 -10.12
N GLU A 902 22.59 -5.74 -10.54
CA GLU A 902 23.41 -6.74 -11.25
C GLU A 902 24.01 -7.79 -10.30
N LEU A 903 24.31 -8.98 -10.82
CA LEU A 903 24.99 -10.05 -10.09
C LEU A 903 26.52 -9.82 -10.07
N TYR A 904 27.00 -9.01 -9.14
CA TYR A 904 28.40 -8.57 -9.07
C TYR A 904 29.47 -9.67 -8.82
N ASN A 905 29.09 -10.85 -8.31
CA ASN A 905 30.05 -11.83 -7.80
C ASN A 905 30.71 -12.72 -8.87
N PHE A 906 30.09 -12.87 -10.05
CA PHE A 906 30.46 -13.89 -11.05
C PHE A 906 31.04 -13.33 -12.37
N PHE A 907 31.23 -12.00 -12.46
CA PHE A 907 31.72 -11.32 -13.68
C PHE A 907 33.02 -10.53 -13.47
N LEU A 908 33.83 -10.96 -12.49
CA LEU A 908 35.14 -10.39 -12.12
C LEU A 908 36.26 -11.45 -12.22
#